data_AF-A0A3C2B287-F1
#
_entry.id   AF-A0A3C2B287-F1
#
_cell.length_a   1.000
_cell.length_b   1.000
_cell.length_c   1.000
_cell.angle_alpha   90.00
_cell.angle_beta   90.00
_cell.angle_gamma   90.00
#
_symmetry.space_group_name_H-M   'P 1'
#
loop_
_entity.id
_entity.type
_entity.pdbx_description
1 polymer ?
#
loop_
_entity_poly.entity_id
_entity_poly.type
_entity_poly.pdbx_seq_one_letter_code
_entity_poly.pdbx_strand_id
1 'polypeptide(L)'
;MATRPERALARPRLTALLNGRFDHRLTLVTGAAGYGKTTALALAIANNRLDPIGRDVFLGATESDADPDHLLAGLAASLGVEPGAQAVALEHVVDAVWSAAPLDVVLIIDDAHHLDTSPSVGLLGELLQVLPANGHLLLASRRPVGLQVARLRAHGELLEIGEADLQFDDDELLDLRSHRGVLDSMAELPRHAATADLCIAAGPEAGADFLWEEILSGVEPDRLEALKRCAVLTDLDDGLVVPFTDGQFTTDQLLAGLPLVDGQPGGGQRMHALLRDALLARAEPGERRKSCSIAADLERGRERLHVALSLYLDAGDPLSARATAREFVLLPMLRQTIESVAAIRRYMHASDPDCAVSAALDATATFGGSEHEMLLHYQRCVQRARSEGDDTLEALALYRIVQLQVADFSSPDPEVMERLVELAPRSPMAAGALAFTRSVLAQYEGDSAAALAELDDLRLLGSANAATLLPERLCDLARPELVGLGLTPTDLAMMQPGSEVFIAFAMWLRGEESPEFANEFVRGMVTSVLRRGYAVTSISVLGVATVIAISAGDIASARRYVEHARELATDRVAASFSMMADVAEAAVASHDGRDAEVVGLFDPVRCGIETANWPSRPHLLVVPLLYLSRPDMRPMFDRGDFGSVISVAVKAGRALVALHDASTQAEQRAAFSSAAALPWNRPNLLRAHVLPHHLTMLALAAIEGGSSAAASVLEVIPGRVDNLRRVASDPRLPMATAAAALLDGLVAPPPFTLRAHLLGPMELLRDGVAVVDDDWHRRLMVRSLFALLLERRRLARHEVIELLWPDHDDEAKALANLRTTLSTLQQILEPQRPRDAKPFLVVAEHDHLVVHDSVRSDAEEFDVTMAAALADDTAGMPARALAAYHRALALYRGDYLAGIDAAWAVFTRLRLRSLAVNAACRVAELVAARGEP
;
A
#
# COMPACT_ATOMS: atom_id res chain seq x y z
N MET A 1 7.68 22.60 -14.08
CA MET A 1 7.81 24.01 -13.65
C MET A 1 9.27 24.24 -13.27
N ALA A 2 10.08 24.89 -14.11
CA ALA A 2 11.47 25.21 -13.77
C ALA A 2 11.79 26.66 -14.17
N THR A 3 11.67 27.59 -13.22
CA THR A 3 12.44 28.84 -13.18
C THR A 3 12.71 29.17 -11.70
N ARG A 4 13.99 29.31 -11.30
CA ARG A 4 14.36 29.65 -9.91
C ARG A 4 13.93 31.10 -9.59
N PRO A 5 13.24 31.34 -8.48
CA PRO A 5 12.70 32.67 -8.11
C PRO A 5 13.76 33.74 -7.88
N GLU A 6 15.02 33.38 -7.58
CA GLU A 6 16.12 34.34 -7.37
C GLU A 6 16.73 34.90 -8.67
N ARG A 7 16.42 34.31 -9.84
CA ARG A 7 16.80 34.83 -11.17
C ARG A 7 15.61 35.39 -11.93
N ALA A 8 14.40 35.09 -11.47
CA ALA A 8 13.17 35.59 -12.04
C ALA A 8 12.98 37.01 -11.51
N LEU A 9 12.93 37.96 -12.43
CA LEU A 9 12.61 39.34 -12.08
C LEU A 9 11.29 39.37 -11.32
N ALA A 10 11.25 40.01 -10.16
CA ALA A 10 9.99 40.26 -9.49
C ALA A 10 9.11 41.13 -10.41
N ARG A 11 7.86 40.69 -10.63
CA ARG A 11 6.90 41.41 -11.47
C ARG A 11 5.65 41.73 -10.65
N PRO A 12 5.73 42.69 -9.70
CA PRO A 12 4.65 42.94 -8.75
C PRO A 12 3.32 43.25 -9.44
N ARG A 13 3.36 43.99 -10.57
CA ARG A 13 2.18 44.30 -11.40
C ARG A 13 1.51 43.04 -11.95
N LEU A 14 2.28 42.15 -12.57
CA LEU A 14 1.73 40.90 -13.12
C LEU A 14 1.29 39.92 -12.05
N THR A 15 2.01 39.86 -10.93
CA THR A 15 1.59 39.05 -9.78
C THR A 15 0.24 39.56 -9.25
N ALA A 16 0.09 40.88 -9.09
CA ALA A 16 -1.16 41.49 -8.65
C ALA A 16 -2.33 41.22 -9.61
N LEU A 17 -2.09 41.29 -10.93
CA LEU A 17 -3.11 40.95 -11.94
C LEU A 17 -3.46 39.45 -11.89
N LEU A 18 -2.46 38.58 -11.82
CA LEU A 18 -2.67 37.13 -11.77
C LEU A 18 -3.35 36.68 -10.47
N ASN A 19 -3.30 37.45 -9.38
CA ASN A 19 -4.07 37.15 -8.16
C ASN A 19 -5.59 37.20 -8.40
N GLY A 20 -6.07 37.99 -9.37
CA GLY A 20 -7.48 38.02 -9.76
C GLY A 20 -7.99 36.70 -10.33
N ARG A 21 -7.12 35.71 -10.61
CA ARG A 21 -7.53 34.39 -11.09
C ARG A 21 -8.46 33.62 -10.13
N PHE A 22 -8.43 33.97 -8.84
CA PHE A 22 -9.32 33.42 -7.81
C PHE A 22 -10.65 34.19 -7.71
N ASP A 23 -10.76 35.38 -8.31
CA ASP A 23 -11.98 36.22 -8.26
C ASP A 23 -12.88 36.04 -9.49
N HIS A 24 -12.38 35.41 -10.55
CA HIS A 24 -13.06 35.27 -11.83
C HIS A 24 -13.25 33.79 -12.19
N ARG A 25 -14.39 33.43 -12.81
CA ARG A 25 -14.62 32.04 -13.26
C ARG A 25 -13.65 31.61 -14.35
N LEU A 26 -13.26 32.54 -15.22
CA LEU A 26 -12.34 32.29 -16.32
C LEU A 26 -11.26 33.37 -16.41
N THR A 27 -9.99 32.96 -16.44
CA THR A 27 -8.84 33.81 -16.73
C THR A 27 -8.16 33.37 -18.02
N LEU A 28 -7.88 34.30 -18.92
CA LEU A 28 -7.19 34.04 -20.18
C LEU A 28 -5.85 34.75 -20.19
N VAL A 29 -4.73 34.01 -20.33
CA VAL A 29 -3.37 34.56 -20.46
C VAL A 29 -2.86 34.26 -21.87
N THR A 30 -2.83 35.27 -22.74
CA THR A 30 -2.47 35.07 -24.15
C THR A 30 -1.17 35.79 -24.51
N GLY A 31 -0.17 35.03 -25.01
CA GLY A 31 1.07 35.59 -25.56
C GLY A 31 2.06 34.57 -26.11
N ALA A 32 2.97 34.97 -26.99
CA ALA A 32 3.92 34.04 -27.65
C ALA A 32 4.97 33.38 -26.69
N ALA A 33 5.79 32.45 -27.19
CA ALA A 33 6.86 31.81 -26.40
C ALA A 33 7.84 32.86 -25.85
N GLY A 34 8.43 32.62 -24.67
CA GLY A 34 9.46 33.45 -24.04
C GLY A 34 9.03 34.83 -23.48
N TYR A 35 7.76 35.21 -23.63
CA TYR A 35 7.11 36.32 -22.89
C TYR A 35 7.08 36.12 -21.37
N GLY A 36 7.65 35.01 -20.89
CA GLY A 36 7.62 34.64 -19.50
C GLY A 36 6.22 34.33 -19.03
N LYS A 37 5.31 33.80 -19.86
CA LYS A 37 3.98 33.31 -19.40
C LYS A 37 4.16 32.28 -18.30
N THR A 38 4.90 31.22 -18.58
CA THR A 38 5.22 30.17 -17.61
C THR A 38 6.05 30.73 -16.45
N THR A 39 6.91 31.73 -16.68
CA THR A 39 7.65 32.43 -15.60
C THR A 39 6.73 33.27 -14.71
N ALA A 40 5.75 33.98 -15.28
CA ALA A 40 4.79 34.81 -14.58
C ALA A 40 3.78 33.94 -13.82
N LEU A 41 3.33 32.84 -14.43
CA LEU A 41 2.57 31.80 -13.74
C LEU A 41 3.39 31.16 -12.63
N ALA A 42 4.67 30.82 -12.88
CA ALA A 42 5.54 30.26 -11.84
C ALA A 42 5.78 31.24 -10.70
N LEU A 43 5.96 32.53 -10.98
CA LEU A 43 6.09 33.59 -9.98
C LEU A 43 4.78 33.80 -9.22
N ALA A 44 3.64 33.81 -9.89
CA ALA A 44 2.32 33.92 -9.26
C ALA A 44 2.00 32.69 -8.39
N ILE A 45 2.34 31.49 -8.86
CA ILE A 45 2.23 30.23 -8.12
C ILE A 45 3.22 30.22 -6.96
N ALA A 46 4.45 30.69 -7.13
CA ALA A 46 5.45 30.77 -6.06
C ALA A 46 5.06 31.79 -5.00
N ASN A 47 4.57 32.97 -5.40
CA ASN A 47 4.03 33.97 -4.49
C ASN A 47 2.81 33.42 -3.75
N ASN A 48 1.92 32.71 -4.45
CA ASN A 48 0.80 32.00 -3.85
C ASN A 48 1.24 30.78 -2.99
N ARG A 49 2.46 30.26 -3.12
CA ARG A 49 3.01 29.26 -2.18
C ARG A 49 3.58 29.91 -0.92
N LEU A 50 4.08 31.14 -1.03
CA LEU A 50 4.63 31.92 0.09
C LEU A 50 3.52 32.58 0.91
N ASP A 51 2.48 33.08 0.23
CA ASP A 51 1.28 33.67 0.82
C ASP A 51 0.02 33.14 0.10
N PRO A 52 -0.50 31.96 0.51
CA PRO A 52 -1.58 31.28 -0.18
C PRO A 52 -2.92 32.01 -0.15
N ILE A 53 -3.42 32.31 -1.35
CA ILE A 53 -4.78 32.80 -1.64
C ILE A 53 -5.68 31.61 -2.02
N GLY A 54 -5.15 30.65 -2.80
CA GLY A 54 -5.86 29.47 -3.27
C GLY A 54 -4.93 28.35 -3.73
N ARG A 55 -5.45 27.28 -4.35
CA ARG A 55 -4.68 26.17 -4.93
C ARG A 55 -4.59 26.31 -6.44
N ASP A 56 -3.35 26.38 -6.94
CA ASP A 56 -3.07 26.30 -8.37
C ASP A 56 -2.85 24.83 -8.79
N VAL A 57 -3.60 24.36 -9.78
CA VAL A 57 -3.48 23.01 -10.35
C VAL A 57 -3.02 23.15 -11.80
N PHE A 58 -1.80 22.71 -12.09
CA PHE A 58 -1.17 22.96 -13.38
C PHE A 58 -1.23 21.74 -14.30
N LEU A 59 -1.65 21.95 -15.54
CA LEU A 59 -1.57 21.01 -16.65
C LEU A 59 -0.90 21.72 -17.83
N GLY A 60 0.16 21.13 -18.37
CA GLY A 60 0.71 21.57 -19.65
C GLY A 60 0.01 20.81 -20.78
N ALA A 61 -0.80 21.50 -21.59
CA ALA A 61 -1.51 20.88 -22.70
C ALA A 61 -0.55 20.41 -23.80
N THR A 62 -0.88 19.27 -24.39
CA THR A 62 -0.20 18.62 -25.50
C THR A 62 -1.18 18.39 -26.66
N GLU A 63 -0.70 17.94 -27.81
CA GLU A 63 -1.58 17.64 -28.96
C GLU A 63 -2.58 16.51 -28.69
N SER A 64 -2.24 15.57 -27.82
CA SER A 64 -3.12 14.47 -27.42
C SER A 64 -4.35 14.96 -26.66
N ASP A 65 -4.26 16.11 -25.97
CA ASP A 65 -5.35 16.70 -25.21
C ASP A 65 -6.44 17.32 -26.10
N ALA A 66 -6.27 17.29 -27.43
CA ALA A 66 -7.34 17.56 -28.38
C ALA A 66 -8.49 16.54 -28.32
N ASP A 67 -8.22 15.35 -27.76
CA ASP A 67 -9.22 14.35 -27.39
C ASP A 67 -9.76 14.63 -25.97
N PRO A 68 -11.09 14.81 -25.78
CA PRO A 68 -11.71 15.07 -24.47
C PRO A 68 -11.33 14.06 -23.38
N ASP A 69 -11.23 12.78 -23.71
CA ASP A 69 -10.91 11.73 -22.73
C ASP A 69 -9.46 11.86 -22.22
N HIS A 70 -8.53 12.24 -23.11
CA HIS A 70 -7.13 12.48 -22.75
C HIS A 70 -6.99 13.75 -21.88
N LEU A 71 -7.72 14.81 -22.23
CA LEU A 71 -7.74 16.04 -21.43
C LEU A 71 -8.32 15.81 -20.03
N LEU A 72 -9.42 15.05 -19.92
CA LEU A 72 -10.01 14.68 -18.61
C LEU A 72 -9.04 13.87 -17.77
N ALA A 73 -8.37 12.88 -18.37
CA ALA A 73 -7.36 12.08 -17.68
C ALA A 73 -6.19 12.95 -17.18
N GLY A 74 -5.73 13.92 -17.99
CA GLY A 74 -4.69 14.86 -17.61
C GLY A 74 -5.09 15.77 -16.45
N LEU A 75 -6.30 16.35 -16.50
CA LEU A 75 -6.83 17.20 -15.42
C LEU A 75 -7.02 16.41 -14.12
N ALA A 76 -7.56 15.20 -14.20
CA ALA A 76 -7.71 14.30 -13.06
C ALA A 76 -6.34 13.96 -12.44
N ALA A 77 -5.34 13.61 -13.25
CA ALA A 77 -3.99 13.34 -12.78
C ALA A 77 -3.35 14.57 -12.08
N SER A 78 -3.51 15.78 -12.64
CA SER A 78 -3.00 17.01 -12.02
C SER A 78 -3.70 17.36 -10.69
N LEU A 79 -4.95 16.94 -10.52
CA LEU A 79 -5.69 17.08 -9.26
C LEU A 79 -5.27 16.04 -8.20
N GLY A 80 -4.57 14.97 -8.63
CA GLY A 80 -4.21 13.82 -7.81
C GLY A 80 -5.29 12.73 -7.79
N VAL A 81 -6.18 12.70 -8.78
CA VAL A 81 -7.21 11.67 -8.95
C VAL A 81 -6.62 10.50 -9.73
N GLU A 82 -6.54 9.33 -9.09
CA GLU A 82 -6.07 8.09 -9.72
C GLU A 82 -7.12 7.56 -10.73
N PRO A 83 -6.75 7.29 -12.00
CA PRO A 83 -7.68 6.74 -12.98
C PRO A 83 -8.04 5.28 -12.64
N GLY A 84 -9.33 5.01 -12.42
CA GLY A 84 -9.83 3.64 -12.22
C GLY A 84 -9.88 2.82 -13.52
N ALA A 85 -10.41 1.59 -13.44
CA ALA A 85 -10.62 0.72 -14.61
C ALA A 85 -11.68 1.23 -15.62
N GLN A 86 -12.34 2.35 -15.31
CA GLN A 86 -13.32 3.03 -16.16
C GLN A 86 -12.75 4.36 -16.64
N ALA A 87 -13.23 4.85 -17.80
CA ALA A 87 -12.84 6.16 -18.33
C ALA A 87 -13.13 7.27 -17.30
N VAL A 88 -12.20 8.23 -17.18
CA VAL A 88 -12.33 9.37 -16.29
C VAL A 88 -13.48 10.25 -16.80
N ALA A 89 -14.58 10.28 -16.05
CA ALA A 89 -15.71 11.16 -16.31
C ALA A 89 -15.48 12.58 -15.74
N LEU A 90 -16.17 13.57 -16.31
CA LEU A 90 -16.10 14.99 -15.92
C LEU A 90 -16.41 15.20 -14.43
N GLU A 91 -17.32 14.41 -13.88
CA GLU A 91 -17.73 14.47 -12.48
C GLU A 91 -16.56 14.26 -11.51
N HIS A 92 -15.56 13.44 -11.86
CA HIS A 92 -14.39 13.22 -11.00
C HIS A 92 -13.52 14.47 -10.86
N VAL A 93 -13.38 15.25 -11.93
CA VAL A 93 -12.64 16.53 -11.91
C VAL A 93 -13.40 17.55 -11.06
N VAL A 94 -14.73 17.62 -11.23
CA VAL A 94 -15.62 18.50 -10.46
C VAL A 94 -15.58 18.16 -8.97
N ASP A 95 -15.67 16.88 -8.62
CA ASP A 95 -15.66 16.41 -7.23
C ASP A 95 -14.30 16.68 -6.54
N ALA A 96 -13.19 16.53 -7.26
CA ALA A 96 -11.87 16.85 -6.73
C ALA A 96 -11.69 18.36 -6.46
N VAL A 97 -12.25 19.21 -7.31
CA VAL A 97 -12.28 20.68 -7.09
C VAL A 97 -13.20 21.03 -5.92
N TRP A 98 -14.39 20.45 -5.86
CA TRP A 98 -15.36 20.71 -4.80
C TRP A 98 -14.85 20.28 -3.42
N SER A 99 -14.16 19.15 -3.35
CA SER A 99 -13.53 18.65 -2.12
C SER A 99 -12.44 19.59 -1.58
N ALA A 100 -11.91 20.50 -2.37
CA ALA A 100 -10.90 21.45 -1.90
C ALA A 100 -11.46 22.66 -1.17
N ALA A 101 -12.79 22.85 -1.10
CA ALA A 101 -13.42 23.94 -0.36
C ALA A 101 -12.84 24.07 1.07
N PRO A 102 -12.80 25.24 1.72
CA PRO A 102 -13.16 26.55 1.18
C PRO A 102 -12.06 27.13 0.27
N LEU A 103 -11.00 26.37 -0.02
CA LEU A 103 -9.92 26.82 -0.86
C LEU A 103 -10.40 26.92 -2.32
N ASP A 104 -10.17 28.08 -2.92
CA ASP A 104 -10.39 28.26 -4.35
C ASP A 104 -9.33 27.48 -5.13
N VAL A 105 -9.76 26.69 -6.12
CA VAL A 105 -8.90 25.88 -6.98
C VAL A 105 -8.95 26.43 -8.39
N VAL A 106 -7.78 26.79 -8.91
CA VAL A 106 -7.62 27.24 -10.30
C VAL A 106 -7.00 26.10 -11.10
N LEU A 107 -7.77 25.58 -12.06
CA LEU A 107 -7.26 24.67 -13.08
C LEU A 107 -6.51 25.51 -14.12
N ILE A 108 -5.18 25.46 -14.08
CA ILE A 108 -4.30 26.16 -15.00
C ILE A 108 -3.92 25.21 -16.14
N ILE A 109 -4.33 25.55 -17.35
CA ILE A 109 -3.92 24.86 -18.57
C ILE A 109 -2.92 25.76 -19.31
N ASP A 110 -1.63 25.44 -19.23
CA ASP A 110 -0.59 26.11 -20.02
C ASP A 110 -0.47 25.47 -21.40
N ASP A 111 0.03 26.22 -22.37
CA ASP A 111 0.06 25.83 -23.78
C ASP A 111 -1.32 25.41 -24.36
N ALA A 112 -2.43 26.01 -23.90
CA ALA A 112 -3.80 25.68 -24.32
C ALA A 112 -4.10 25.88 -25.83
N HIS A 113 -3.19 26.45 -26.61
CA HIS A 113 -3.26 26.51 -28.08
C HIS A 113 -3.34 25.14 -28.78
N HIS A 114 -2.95 24.05 -28.09
CA HIS A 114 -3.13 22.66 -28.55
C HIS A 114 -4.60 22.20 -28.55
N LEU A 115 -5.46 22.87 -27.79
CA LEU A 115 -6.89 22.55 -27.66
C LEU A 115 -7.77 23.33 -28.65
N ASP A 116 -7.20 24.33 -29.33
CA ASP A 116 -7.97 25.22 -30.19
C ASP A 116 -8.57 24.45 -31.39
N THR A 117 -9.83 24.75 -31.73
CA THR A 117 -10.62 24.07 -32.79
C THR A 117 -10.87 22.55 -32.60
N SER A 118 -10.60 21.98 -31.41
CA SER A 118 -10.85 20.57 -31.10
C SER A 118 -12.18 20.33 -30.34
N PRO A 119 -12.66 19.07 -30.22
CA PRO A 119 -13.80 18.72 -29.37
C PRO A 119 -13.61 19.10 -27.89
N SER A 120 -12.36 19.15 -27.40
CA SER A 120 -12.04 19.54 -26.02
C SER A 120 -12.48 20.97 -25.67
N VAL A 121 -12.67 21.85 -26.64
CA VAL A 121 -13.26 23.19 -26.40
C VAL A 121 -14.70 23.07 -25.90
N GLY A 122 -15.47 22.10 -26.41
CA GLY A 122 -16.83 21.80 -25.94
C GLY A 122 -16.83 21.33 -24.49
N LEU A 123 -15.93 20.39 -24.17
CA LEU A 123 -15.73 19.88 -22.81
C LEU A 123 -15.35 21.00 -21.82
N LEU A 124 -14.43 21.91 -22.20
CA LEU A 124 -14.09 23.07 -21.36
C LEU A 124 -15.31 23.99 -21.11
N GLY A 125 -16.19 24.11 -22.11
CA GLY A 125 -17.45 24.84 -21.98
C GLY A 125 -18.43 24.16 -21.02
N GLU A 126 -18.50 22.83 -21.02
CA GLU A 126 -19.30 22.05 -20.08
C GLU A 126 -18.73 22.14 -18.65
N LEU A 127 -17.42 21.96 -18.49
CA LEU A 127 -16.71 22.11 -17.22
C LEU A 127 -17.01 23.46 -16.57
N LEU A 128 -16.91 24.56 -17.33
CA LEU A 128 -17.24 25.91 -16.83
C LEU A 128 -18.68 26.06 -16.32
N GLN A 129 -19.63 25.26 -16.80
CA GLN A 129 -21.03 25.31 -16.35
C GLN A 129 -21.26 24.53 -15.06
N VAL A 130 -20.50 23.45 -14.83
CA VAL A 130 -20.68 22.53 -13.69
C VAL A 130 -19.65 22.73 -12.57
N LEU A 131 -18.61 23.55 -12.80
CA LEU A 131 -17.63 23.89 -11.76
C LEU A 131 -18.32 24.50 -10.52
N PRO A 132 -17.93 24.06 -9.31
CA PRO A 132 -18.42 24.65 -8.07
C PRO A 132 -17.92 26.10 -7.94
N ALA A 133 -18.47 26.85 -6.98
CA ALA A 133 -18.15 28.25 -6.73
C ALA A 133 -16.68 28.48 -6.37
N ASN A 134 -16.01 27.50 -5.75
CA ASN A 134 -14.57 27.54 -5.46
C ASN A 134 -13.69 27.04 -6.62
N GLY A 135 -14.27 26.83 -7.82
CA GLY A 135 -13.58 26.30 -9.00
C GLY A 135 -13.40 27.35 -10.08
N HIS A 136 -12.16 27.52 -10.54
CA HIS A 136 -11.77 28.52 -11.54
C HIS A 136 -10.97 27.87 -12.66
N LEU A 137 -11.02 28.45 -13.86
CA LEU A 137 -10.24 27.99 -15.01
C LEU A 137 -9.30 29.10 -15.49
N LEU A 138 -8.02 28.80 -15.66
CA LEU A 138 -7.04 29.67 -16.30
C LEU A 138 -6.47 28.99 -17.54
N LEU A 139 -6.54 29.66 -18.69
CA LEU A 139 -5.96 29.17 -19.93
C LEU A 139 -4.79 30.07 -20.34
N ALA A 140 -3.58 29.53 -20.31
CA ALA A 140 -2.40 30.18 -20.87
C ALA A 140 -2.11 29.63 -22.26
N SER A 141 -2.07 30.51 -23.25
CA SER A 141 -2.01 30.11 -24.65
C SER A 141 -1.15 31.05 -25.47
N ARG A 142 -0.63 30.54 -26.59
CA ARG A 142 0.06 31.37 -27.61
C ARG A 142 -0.91 32.12 -28.51
N ARG A 143 -2.17 31.70 -28.58
CA ARG A 143 -3.26 32.29 -29.39
C ARG A 143 -4.63 32.18 -28.68
N PRO A 144 -5.61 33.04 -28.97
CA PRO A 144 -6.95 32.93 -28.38
C PRO A 144 -7.57 31.55 -28.64
N VAL A 145 -8.26 30.99 -27.64
CA VAL A 145 -8.98 29.69 -27.72
C VAL A 145 -10.46 29.97 -28.00
N GLY A 146 -11.10 29.18 -28.88
CA GLY A 146 -12.48 29.37 -29.35
C GLY A 146 -13.65 29.21 -28.34
N LEU A 147 -13.52 29.66 -27.09
CA LEU A 147 -14.55 29.59 -26.05
C LEU A 147 -15.59 30.73 -26.16
N GLN A 148 -16.84 30.44 -25.78
CA GLN A 148 -17.94 31.41 -25.76
C GLN A 148 -17.91 32.28 -24.49
N VAL A 149 -17.15 33.37 -24.51
CA VAL A 149 -16.87 34.19 -23.31
C VAL A 149 -17.83 35.39 -23.10
N ALA A 150 -18.74 35.65 -24.03
CA ALA A 150 -19.57 36.87 -24.02
C ALA A 150 -20.43 37.02 -22.75
N ARG A 151 -20.99 35.90 -22.24
CA ARG A 151 -21.80 35.90 -21.02
C ARG A 151 -20.96 36.19 -19.78
N LEU A 152 -19.80 35.52 -19.65
CA LEU A 152 -18.87 35.72 -18.53
C LEU A 152 -18.40 37.17 -18.47
N ARG A 153 -18.06 37.76 -19.63
CA ARG A 153 -17.70 39.17 -19.74
C ARG A 153 -18.80 40.11 -19.26
N ALA A 154 -20.06 39.85 -19.62
CA ALA A 154 -21.20 40.68 -19.20
C ALA A 154 -21.50 40.62 -17.69
N HIS A 155 -21.11 39.53 -17.01
CA HIS A 155 -21.31 39.34 -15.57
C HIS A 155 -20.07 39.69 -14.73
N GLY A 156 -18.96 40.12 -15.36
CA GLY A 156 -17.72 40.42 -14.65
C GLY A 156 -16.94 39.18 -14.20
N GLU A 157 -17.24 38.00 -14.73
CA GLU A 157 -16.64 36.72 -14.34
C GLU A 157 -15.42 36.33 -15.21
N LEU A 158 -14.92 37.25 -16.06
CA LEU A 158 -13.82 37.02 -17.01
C LEU A 158 -12.66 38.01 -16.78
N LEU A 159 -11.45 37.49 -16.66
CA LEU A 159 -10.19 38.25 -16.67
C LEU A 159 -9.36 37.94 -17.92
N GLU A 160 -8.90 38.97 -18.63
CA GLU A 160 -8.10 38.82 -19.86
C GLU A 160 -6.74 39.51 -19.66
N ILE A 161 -5.66 38.73 -19.73
CA ILE A 161 -4.25 39.17 -19.64
C ILE A 161 -3.60 38.92 -20.99
N GLY A 162 -3.26 39.99 -21.69
CA GLY A 162 -2.67 39.93 -23.03
C GLY A 162 -1.15 40.09 -23.04
N GLU A 163 -0.57 40.09 -24.23
CA GLU A 163 0.85 40.37 -24.44
C GLU A 163 1.26 41.74 -23.88
N ALA A 164 0.37 42.74 -23.95
CA ALA A 164 0.61 44.07 -23.41
C ALA A 164 0.85 44.04 -21.89
N ASP A 165 0.18 43.13 -21.18
CA ASP A 165 0.37 42.97 -19.74
C ASP A 165 1.63 42.16 -19.43
N LEU A 166 1.95 41.15 -20.25
CA LEU A 166 3.09 40.23 -20.06
C LEU A 166 4.46 40.84 -20.39
N GLN A 167 4.52 41.95 -21.11
CA GLN A 167 5.76 42.65 -21.42
C GLN A 167 6.39 43.29 -20.18
N PHE A 168 7.72 43.24 -20.04
CA PHE A 168 8.42 44.01 -19.01
C PHE A 168 8.08 45.50 -19.18
N ASP A 169 7.55 46.12 -18.12
CA ASP A 169 7.38 47.58 -18.07
C ASP A 169 8.71 48.29 -17.77
N ASP A 170 8.70 49.62 -17.69
CA ASP A 170 9.94 50.38 -17.56
C ASP A 170 10.61 50.16 -16.20
N ASP A 171 9.82 49.98 -15.14
CA ASP A 171 10.33 49.68 -13.79
C ASP A 171 10.84 48.24 -13.74
N GLU A 172 10.15 47.28 -14.37
CA GLU A 172 10.60 45.89 -14.50
C GLU A 172 11.88 45.78 -15.36
N LEU A 173 12.02 46.54 -16.45
CA LEU A 173 13.26 46.59 -17.22
C LEU A 173 14.40 47.27 -16.45
N LEU A 174 14.09 48.31 -15.66
CA LEU A 174 15.05 48.98 -14.80
C LEU A 174 15.49 48.08 -13.66
N ASP A 175 14.55 47.33 -13.07
CA ASP A 175 14.80 46.34 -12.06
C ASP A 175 15.56 45.16 -12.64
N LEU A 176 15.31 44.76 -13.88
CA LEU A 176 16.08 43.71 -14.56
C LEU A 176 17.51 44.18 -14.82
N ARG A 177 17.71 45.42 -15.24
CA ARG A 177 19.04 46.05 -15.36
C ARG A 177 19.73 46.16 -14.01
N SER A 178 18.99 46.56 -12.97
CA SER A 178 19.51 46.72 -11.61
C SER A 178 19.85 45.37 -10.98
N HIS A 179 18.98 44.37 -11.15
CA HIS A 179 19.21 42.97 -10.75
C HIS A 179 20.39 42.35 -11.50
N ARG A 180 20.60 42.75 -12.76
CA ARG A 180 21.76 42.34 -13.57
C ARG A 180 22.96 43.27 -13.42
N GLY A 181 22.87 44.31 -12.58
CA GLY A 181 23.95 45.25 -12.26
C GLY A 181 24.40 46.17 -13.41
N VAL A 182 23.61 46.29 -14.48
CA VAL A 182 23.93 47.08 -15.69
C VAL A 182 23.15 48.39 -15.69
N LEU A 183 23.54 49.33 -14.82
CA LEU A 183 22.83 50.60 -14.63
C LEU A 183 23.13 51.66 -15.73
N ASP A 184 24.31 51.60 -16.36
CA ASP A 184 24.79 52.59 -17.33
C ASP A 184 24.61 52.19 -18.82
N SER A 185 23.88 51.11 -19.14
CA SER A 185 23.65 50.68 -20.52
C SER A 185 22.47 51.41 -21.18
N MET A 186 22.75 52.15 -22.25
CA MET A 186 21.71 52.78 -23.10
C MET A 186 21.03 51.79 -24.07
N ALA A 187 21.33 50.49 -24.02
CA ALA A 187 20.79 49.50 -24.96
C ALA A 187 19.32 49.16 -24.66
N GLU A 188 18.48 49.29 -25.68
CA GLU A 188 17.04 48.97 -25.59
C GLU A 188 16.86 47.45 -25.43
N LEU A 189 16.25 47.05 -24.31
CA LEU A 189 16.05 45.64 -24.02
C LEU A 189 14.71 45.15 -24.57
N PRO A 190 14.67 43.92 -25.12
CA PRO A 190 13.40 43.30 -25.44
C PRO A 190 12.51 43.30 -24.19
N ARG A 191 11.23 43.62 -24.34
CA ARG A 191 10.26 43.49 -23.24
C ARG A 191 9.83 42.03 -23.00
N HIS A 192 10.41 41.10 -23.77
CA HIS A 192 10.16 39.67 -23.73
C HIS A 192 11.13 38.99 -22.76
N ALA A 193 10.64 38.48 -21.63
CA ALA A 193 11.46 38.11 -20.47
C ALA A 193 12.68 37.22 -20.77
N ALA A 194 12.51 36.17 -21.57
CA ALA A 194 13.58 35.21 -21.82
C ALA A 194 14.71 35.79 -22.68
N THR A 195 14.42 36.67 -23.64
CA THR A 195 15.45 37.36 -24.45
C THR A 195 15.84 38.71 -23.90
N ALA A 196 15.03 39.35 -23.07
CA ALA A 196 15.46 40.50 -22.28
C ALA A 196 16.65 40.10 -21.41
N ASP A 197 16.53 38.99 -20.70
CA ASP A 197 17.60 38.45 -19.85
C ASP A 197 18.80 37.98 -20.68
N LEU A 198 18.53 37.22 -21.75
CA LEU A 198 19.56 36.73 -22.68
C LEU A 198 20.23 37.83 -23.55
N CYS A 199 19.59 38.98 -23.81
CA CYS A 199 20.13 40.11 -24.57
C CYS A 199 20.77 41.18 -23.69
N ILE A 200 20.37 41.31 -22.42
CA ILE A 200 21.24 41.98 -21.43
C ILE A 200 22.57 41.23 -21.38
N ALA A 201 22.50 39.90 -21.44
CA ALA A 201 23.62 39.09 -21.03
C ALA A 201 24.56 38.64 -22.17
N ALA A 202 24.10 38.36 -23.40
CA ALA A 202 25.01 37.98 -24.51
C ALA A 202 24.56 38.28 -25.95
N GLY A 203 23.41 38.93 -26.15
CA GLY A 203 22.89 39.25 -27.49
C GLY A 203 21.97 38.17 -28.11
N PRO A 204 21.56 38.27 -29.39
CA PRO A 204 20.36 37.57 -29.92
C PRO A 204 20.49 36.09 -30.39
N GLU A 205 21.63 35.60 -30.90
CA GLU A 205 21.91 34.14 -31.12
C GLU A 205 22.41 33.46 -29.85
N ALA A 206 22.49 34.24 -28.78
CA ALA A 206 23.14 33.85 -27.57
C ALA A 206 22.35 32.75 -26.84
N GLY A 207 21.03 32.66 -26.71
CA GLY A 207 20.30 31.52 -26.05
C GLY A 207 21.07 30.27 -25.55
N ALA A 208 21.46 29.44 -26.51
CA ALA A 208 22.24 28.21 -26.36
C ALA A 208 23.76 28.39 -26.54
N ASP A 209 24.18 29.43 -27.26
CA ASP A 209 25.55 29.98 -27.22
C ASP A 209 25.83 30.80 -25.94
N PHE A 210 24.88 31.04 -25.06
CA PHE A 210 24.86 31.85 -23.83
C PHE A 210 24.80 30.87 -22.68
N LEU A 211 23.93 29.87 -22.75
CA LEU A 211 24.15 28.68 -21.95
C LEU A 211 25.57 28.14 -22.18
N TRP A 212 26.08 28.18 -23.41
CA TRP A 212 27.46 27.78 -23.70
C TRP A 212 28.55 28.81 -23.36
N GLU A 213 28.44 30.08 -23.78
CA GLU A 213 29.43 31.16 -23.58
C GLU A 213 29.31 31.86 -22.22
N GLU A 214 28.14 31.91 -21.58
CA GLU A 214 27.91 32.60 -20.30
C GLU A 214 27.74 31.66 -19.10
N ILE A 215 27.47 30.36 -19.32
CA ILE A 215 27.29 29.41 -18.22
C ILE A 215 28.27 28.24 -18.28
N LEU A 216 28.55 27.67 -19.45
CA LEU A 216 29.37 26.45 -19.58
C LEU A 216 30.84 26.73 -19.92
N SER A 217 31.20 27.87 -20.51
CA SER A 217 32.57 28.25 -20.91
C SER A 217 33.51 28.59 -19.74
N GLY A 218 32.95 29.03 -18.60
CA GLY A 218 33.68 29.48 -17.41
C GLY A 218 33.78 28.44 -16.29
N VAL A 219 33.23 27.25 -16.51
CA VAL A 219 33.43 26.12 -15.59
C VAL A 219 34.89 25.66 -15.70
N GLU A 220 35.52 25.35 -14.56
CA GLU A 220 36.91 24.89 -14.49
C GLU A 220 37.13 23.72 -15.48
N PRO A 221 38.23 23.72 -16.27
CA PRO A 221 38.40 22.76 -17.37
C PRO A 221 38.17 21.30 -16.99
N ASP A 222 38.72 20.83 -15.86
CA ASP A 222 38.53 19.46 -15.40
C ASP A 222 37.07 19.19 -14.99
N ARG A 223 36.40 20.17 -14.36
CA ARG A 223 34.97 20.12 -13.98
C ARG A 223 34.02 20.20 -15.16
N LEU A 224 34.28 21.06 -16.15
CA LEU A 224 33.47 21.19 -17.36
C LEU A 224 33.52 19.90 -18.16
N GLU A 225 34.71 19.34 -18.25
CA GLU A 225 34.93 18.05 -18.89
C GLU A 225 34.21 16.93 -18.11
N ALA A 226 34.25 16.94 -16.78
CA ALA A 226 33.44 16.04 -15.96
C ALA A 226 31.93 16.23 -16.17
N LEU A 227 31.43 17.46 -16.32
CA LEU A 227 30.02 17.75 -16.61
C LEU A 227 29.58 17.24 -17.97
N LYS A 228 30.39 17.46 -19.02
CA LYS A 228 30.12 16.92 -20.36
C LYS A 228 30.03 15.40 -20.34
N ARG A 229 30.93 14.75 -19.59
CA ARG A 229 30.91 13.30 -19.42
C ARG A 229 29.65 12.85 -18.65
N CYS A 230 29.29 13.52 -17.56
CA CYS A 230 28.12 13.17 -16.74
C CYS A 230 26.78 13.51 -17.40
N ALA A 231 26.74 14.38 -18.43
CA ALA A 231 25.52 14.82 -19.11
C ALA A 231 24.70 13.69 -19.77
N VAL A 232 25.31 12.51 -19.93
CA VAL A 232 24.64 11.29 -20.40
C VAL A 232 23.66 10.72 -19.36
N LEU A 233 23.87 11.02 -18.08
CA LEU A 233 23.00 10.62 -16.97
C LEU A 233 21.95 11.70 -16.70
N THR A 234 20.73 11.26 -16.37
CA THR A 234 19.62 12.17 -16.04
C THR A 234 19.60 12.47 -14.53
N ASP A 235 19.78 11.43 -13.72
CA ASP A 235 19.84 11.49 -12.26
C ASP A 235 21.27 11.16 -11.80
N LEU A 236 21.79 11.93 -10.84
CA LEU A 236 23.16 11.87 -10.35
C LEU A 236 23.17 11.73 -8.83
N ASP A 237 24.04 10.88 -8.31
CA ASP A 237 24.36 10.74 -6.89
C ASP A 237 25.86 10.47 -6.69
N ASP A 238 26.35 10.55 -5.45
CA ASP A 238 27.80 10.51 -5.18
C ASP A 238 28.44 9.19 -5.59
N GLY A 239 27.70 8.07 -5.55
CA GLY A 239 28.26 6.82 -6.00
C GLY A 239 28.25 6.66 -7.53
N LEU A 240 27.62 7.56 -8.29
CA LEU A 240 27.80 7.68 -9.75
C LEU A 240 28.92 8.67 -10.04
N VAL A 241 28.87 9.85 -9.42
CA VAL A 241 29.79 10.96 -9.74
C VAL A 241 31.21 10.67 -9.28
N VAL A 242 31.42 10.15 -8.06
CA VAL A 242 32.77 9.91 -7.53
C VAL A 242 33.52 8.87 -8.38
N PRO A 243 33.00 7.67 -8.67
CA PRO A 243 33.71 6.72 -9.54
C PRO A 243 33.86 7.21 -10.98
N PHE A 244 32.88 7.93 -11.51
CA PHE A 244 32.87 8.40 -12.90
C PHE A 244 33.86 9.56 -13.15
N THR A 245 34.22 10.28 -12.10
CA THR A 245 35.20 11.38 -12.13
C THR A 245 36.53 11.02 -11.47
N ASP A 246 36.81 9.73 -11.24
CA ASP A 246 38.01 9.24 -10.55
C ASP A 246 38.23 9.87 -9.16
N GLY A 247 37.13 10.19 -8.46
CA GLY A 247 37.11 10.79 -7.14
C GLY A 247 37.44 12.28 -7.10
N GLN A 248 37.52 12.94 -8.25
CA GLN A 248 37.77 14.38 -8.32
C GLN A 248 36.59 15.22 -7.80
N PHE A 249 35.35 14.75 -7.98
CA PHE A 249 34.16 15.49 -7.60
C PHE A 249 33.13 14.59 -6.89
N THR A 250 32.42 15.15 -5.92
CA THR A 250 31.10 14.67 -5.47
C THR A 250 29.99 15.28 -6.34
N THR A 251 28.76 14.78 -6.25
CA THR A 251 27.59 15.29 -7.00
C THR A 251 27.33 16.75 -6.71
N ASP A 252 27.36 17.10 -5.43
CA ASP A 252 27.20 18.47 -4.98
C ASP A 252 28.30 19.37 -5.54
N GLN A 253 29.56 18.89 -5.54
CA GLN A 253 30.69 19.63 -6.12
C GLN A 253 30.59 19.77 -7.64
N LEU A 254 30.11 18.73 -8.34
CA LEU A 254 30.01 18.70 -9.79
C LEU A 254 28.91 19.65 -10.31
N LEU A 255 27.74 19.65 -9.69
CA LEU A 255 26.56 20.41 -10.15
C LEU A 255 26.41 21.80 -9.51
N ALA A 256 27.25 22.11 -8.51
CA ALA A 256 27.23 23.39 -7.78
C ALA A 256 27.12 24.62 -8.71
N GLY A 257 26.01 25.35 -8.60
CA GLY A 257 25.85 26.66 -9.26
C GLY A 257 25.33 26.64 -10.72
N LEU A 258 25.03 25.47 -11.29
CA LEU A 258 24.38 25.39 -12.61
C LEU A 258 22.87 25.68 -12.52
N PRO A 259 22.27 26.42 -13.46
CA PRO A 259 20.81 26.55 -13.57
C PRO A 259 20.21 25.29 -14.20
N LEU A 260 18.90 25.09 -14.04
CA LEU A 260 18.20 23.94 -14.60
C LEU A 260 18.69 22.59 -14.01
N VAL A 261 18.91 22.55 -12.68
CA VAL A 261 19.21 21.35 -11.88
C VAL A 261 18.26 21.28 -10.68
N ASP A 262 17.63 20.13 -10.46
CA ASP A 262 16.61 19.87 -9.43
C ASP A 262 17.09 18.82 -8.40
N GLY A 263 16.76 18.99 -7.11
CA GLY A 263 17.08 18.01 -6.06
C GLY A 263 16.08 16.85 -5.99
N GLN A 264 16.54 15.64 -5.64
CA GLN A 264 15.72 14.44 -5.49
C GLN A 264 15.58 14.01 -4.01
N PRO A 265 14.45 13.41 -3.61
CA PRO A 265 14.31 12.77 -2.29
C PRO A 265 15.33 11.63 -2.16
N GLY A 266 16.22 11.70 -1.16
CA GLY A 266 17.27 10.69 -0.94
C GLY A 266 18.70 11.13 -1.30
N GLY A 267 18.94 12.41 -1.63
CA GLY A 267 20.28 12.99 -1.76
C GLY A 267 20.87 13.01 -3.18
N GLY A 268 20.10 12.61 -4.20
CA GLY A 268 20.48 12.74 -5.62
C GLY A 268 20.06 14.09 -6.23
N GLN A 269 20.58 14.40 -7.42
CA GLN A 269 20.27 15.61 -8.18
C GLN A 269 19.99 15.28 -9.66
N ARG A 270 19.11 16.04 -10.33
CA ARG A 270 18.68 15.83 -11.72
C ARG A 270 19.05 17.02 -12.61
N MET A 271 19.65 16.75 -13.77
CA MET A 271 19.92 17.79 -14.79
C MET A 271 18.78 17.90 -15.81
N HIS A 272 18.34 19.12 -16.09
CA HIS A 272 17.31 19.41 -17.10
C HIS A 272 17.83 19.23 -18.55
N ALA A 273 16.92 18.90 -19.47
CA ALA A 273 17.25 18.62 -20.88
C ALA A 273 18.02 19.75 -21.57
N LEU A 274 17.58 21.01 -21.47
CA LEU A 274 18.27 22.19 -22.04
C LEU A 274 19.76 22.34 -21.63
N LEU A 275 20.12 21.95 -20.40
CA LEU A 275 21.51 21.97 -19.92
C LEU A 275 22.31 20.78 -20.48
N ARG A 276 21.70 19.59 -20.47
CA ARG A 276 22.30 18.37 -21.04
C ARG A 276 22.53 18.50 -22.54
N ASP A 277 21.57 19.06 -23.27
CA ASP A 277 21.66 19.26 -24.72
C ASP A 277 22.76 20.26 -25.07
N ALA A 278 22.90 21.35 -24.29
CA ALA A 278 24.02 22.26 -24.44
C ALA A 278 25.37 21.52 -24.28
N LEU A 279 25.56 20.79 -23.17
CA LEU A 279 26.74 19.95 -22.84
C LEU A 279 27.06 18.91 -23.92
N LEU A 280 26.06 18.16 -24.37
CA LEU A 280 26.22 17.08 -25.35
C LEU A 280 26.45 17.61 -26.78
N ALA A 281 25.93 18.78 -27.13
CA ALA A 281 26.10 19.38 -28.45
C ALA A 281 27.55 19.75 -28.77
N ARG A 282 28.40 19.97 -27.75
CA ARG A 282 29.84 20.22 -27.95
C ARG A 282 30.76 19.28 -27.15
N ALA A 283 30.25 18.09 -26.82
CA ALA A 283 31.08 16.95 -26.46
C ALA A 283 31.57 16.27 -27.76
N GLU A 284 32.82 15.87 -27.80
CA GLU A 284 33.32 15.08 -28.94
C GLU A 284 32.52 13.78 -29.04
N PRO A 285 32.04 13.36 -30.24
CA PRO A 285 31.24 12.15 -30.40
C PRO A 285 31.92 10.87 -29.88
N GLY A 286 33.26 10.84 -29.82
CA GLY A 286 34.02 9.76 -29.20
C GLY A 286 33.94 9.76 -27.68
N GLU A 287 34.04 10.93 -27.04
CA GLU A 287 33.98 11.11 -25.58
C GLU A 287 32.58 10.89 -25.04
N ARG A 288 31.56 11.33 -25.77
CA ARG A 288 30.16 11.03 -25.43
C ARG A 288 29.90 9.53 -25.38
N ARG A 289 30.37 8.78 -26.39
CA ARG A 289 30.23 7.31 -26.41
C ARG A 289 30.96 6.64 -25.24
N LYS A 290 32.19 7.09 -24.94
CA LYS A 290 32.96 6.60 -23.78
C LYS A 290 32.23 6.88 -22.46
N SER A 291 31.64 8.06 -22.33
CA SER A 291 30.89 8.46 -21.14
C SER A 291 29.64 7.61 -20.93
N CYS A 292 28.86 7.37 -21.99
CA CYS A 292 27.74 6.44 -21.94
C CYS A 292 28.18 5.02 -21.52
N SER A 293 29.32 4.54 -22.02
CA SER A 293 29.86 3.21 -21.65
C SER A 293 30.22 3.11 -20.16
N ILE A 294 30.93 4.11 -19.61
CA ILE A 294 31.31 4.12 -18.19
C ILE A 294 30.06 4.23 -17.29
N ALA A 295 29.11 5.09 -17.68
CA ALA A 295 27.86 5.25 -16.96
C ALA A 295 27.06 3.93 -16.94
N ALA A 296 27.05 3.21 -18.06
CA ALA A 296 26.44 1.90 -18.15
C ALA A 296 27.10 0.87 -17.21
N ASP A 297 28.43 0.81 -17.15
CA ASP A 297 29.16 -0.10 -16.25
C ASP A 297 28.84 0.16 -14.77
N LEU A 298 28.75 1.44 -14.36
CA LEU A 298 28.41 1.81 -12.98
C LEU A 298 26.98 1.43 -12.60
N GLU A 299 26.01 1.72 -13.47
CA GLU A 299 24.61 1.35 -13.24
C GLU A 299 24.40 -0.16 -13.27
N ARG A 300 25.16 -0.87 -14.11
CA ARG A 300 25.20 -2.33 -14.13
C ARG A 300 25.72 -2.89 -12.80
N GLY A 301 26.79 -2.32 -12.25
CA GLY A 301 27.32 -2.70 -10.92
C GLY A 301 26.35 -2.43 -9.76
N ARG A 302 25.41 -1.49 -9.94
CA ARG A 302 24.30 -1.20 -9.01
C ARG A 302 23.05 -2.05 -9.27
N GLU A 303 23.15 -3.01 -10.19
CA GLU A 303 22.06 -3.88 -10.64
C GLU A 303 20.85 -3.12 -11.26
N ARG A 304 21.04 -1.87 -11.71
CA ARG A 304 20.03 -1.10 -12.48
C ARG A 304 20.15 -1.42 -13.97
N LEU A 305 19.96 -2.69 -14.31
CA LEU A 305 20.30 -3.24 -15.63
C LEU A 305 19.52 -2.60 -16.80
N HIS A 306 18.28 -2.15 -16.59
CA HIS A 306 17.51 -1.48 -17.65
C HIS A 306 18.09 -0.11 -18.02
N VAL A 307 18.60 0.65 -17.03
CA VAL A 307 19.28 1.94 -17.25
C VAL A 307 20.61 1.70 -17.94
N ALA A 308 21.40 0.75 -17.43
CA ALA A 308 22.68 0.38 -18.00
C ALA A 308 22.57 -0.04 -19.48
N LEU A 309 21.54 -0.83 -19.80
CA LEU A 309 21.27 -1.23 -21.18
C LEU A 309 21.04 -0.02 -22.08
N SER A 310 20.18 0.93 -21.71
CA SER A 310 19.94 2.14 -22.51
C SER A 310 21.23 2.92 -22.76
N LEU A 311 22.08 3.02 -21.74
CA LEU A 311 23.35 3.74 -21.83
C LEU A 311 24.36 3.04 -22.77
N TYR A 312 24.44 1.70 -22.78
CA TYR A 312 25.27 0.99 -23.77
C TYR A 312 24.80 1.23 -25.21
N LEU A 313 23.51 1.43 -25.45
CA LEU A 313 22.99 1.76 -26.77
C LEU A 313 23.38 3.16 -27.22
N ASP A 314 23.26 4.12 -26.31
CA ASP A 314 23.72 5.49 -26.55
C ASP A 314 25.24 5.54 -26.75
N ALA A 315 25.99 4.59 -26.18
CA ALA A 315 27.42 4.40 -26.42
C ALA A 315 27.73 3.80 -27.81
N GLY A 316 26.74 3.28 -28.51
CA GLY A 316 26.92 2.49 -29.74
C GLY A 316 27.57 1.13 -29.48
N ASP A 317 27.37 0.55 -28.28
CA ASP A 317 27.85 -0.77 -27.88
C ASP A 317 26.69 -1.77 -27.75
N PRO A 318 26.15 -2.27 -28.87
CA PRO A 318 25.05 -3.23 -28.85
C PRO A 318 25.46 -4.59 -28.23
N LEU A 319 26.76 -4.90 -28.16
CA LEU A 319 27.25 -6.14 -27.57
C LEU A 319 27.10 -6.12 -26.04
N SER A 320 27.55 -5.04 -25.39
CA SER A 320 27.38 -4.88 -23.94
C SER A 320 25.91 -4.66 -23.54
N ALA A 321 25.12 -3.99 -24.40
CA ALA A 321 23.68 -3.90 -24.21
C ALA A 321 23.00 -5.29 -24.23
N ARG A 322 23.32 -6.13 -25.22
CA ARG A 322 22.82 -7.52 -25.31
C ARG A 322 23.29 -8.37 -24.11
N ALA A 323 24.54 -8.22 -23.68
CA ALA A 323 25.06 -8.90 -22.51
C ALA A 323 24.31 -8.50 -21.22
N THR A 324 23.95 -7.22 -21.10
CA THR A 324 23.17 -6.68 -19.96
C THR A 324 21.72 -7.16 -19.99
N ALA A 325 21.10 -7.21 -21.18
CA ALA A 325 19.77 -7.83 -21.34
C ALA A 325 19.78 -9.31 -20.92
N ARG A 326 20.84 -10.03 -21.31
CA ARG A 326 21.05 -11.42 -20.92
C ARG A 326 21.24 -11.57 -19.40
N GLU A 327 21.98 -10.67 -18.76
CA GLU A 327 22.12 -10.65 -17.30
C GLU A 327 20.79 -10.40 -16.59
N PHE A 328 19.98 -9.48 -17.11
CA PHE A 328 18.66 -9.18 -16.56
C PHE A 328 17.73 -10.39 -16.59
N VAL A 329 17.65 -11.12 -17.70
CA VAL A 329 16.77 -12.30 -17.79
C VAL A 329 17.22 -13.44 -16.86
N LEU A 330 18.51 -13.49 -16.49
CA LEU A 330 19.06 -14.47 -15.54
C LEU A 330 18.72 -14.18 -14.07
N LEU A 331 18.24 -12.96 -13.75
CA LEU A 331 17.78 -12.63 -12.41
C LEU A 331 16.51 -13.42 -12.02
N PRO A 332 16.24 -13.61 -10.71
CA PRO A 332 14.95 -14.14 -10.26
C PRO A 332 13.80 -13.29 -10.78
N MET A 333 12.68 -13.94 -11.13
CA MET A 333 11.50 -13.21 -11.66
C MET A 333 11.00 -12.14 -10.69
N LEU A 334 11.05 -12.39 -9.38
CA LEU A 334 10.66 -11.42 -8.35
C LEU A 334 11.48 -10.11 -8.37
N ARG A 335 12.67 -10.12 -9.01
CA ARG A 335 13.54 -8.95 -9.19
C ARG A 335 13.38 -8.27 -10.55
N GLN A 336 12.60 -8.84 -11.47
CA GLN A 336 12.32 -8.27 -12.79
C GLN A 336 11.00 -7.49 -12.71
N THR A 337 11.01 -6.17 -12.82
CA THR A 337 9.77 -5.35 -12.79
C THR A 337 9.12 -5.28 -14.16
N ILE A 338 7.79 -5.11 -14.24
CA ILE A 338 7.05 -4.97 -15.51
C ILE A 338 7.64 -3.85 -16.37
N GLU A 339 7.96 -2.70 -15.75
CA GLU A 339 8.56 -1.57 -16.44
C GLU A 339 9.93 -1.91 -17.04
N SER A 340 10.81 -2.56 -16.27
CA SER A 340 12.14 -2.98 -16.75
C SER A 340 12.03 -4.00 -17.88
N VAL A 341 11.13 -4.98 -17.74
CA VAL A 341 10.86 -5.99 -18.77
C VAL A 341 10.37 -5.32 -20.05
N ALA A 342 9.38 -4.42 -19.98
CA ALA A 342 8.85 -3.70 -21.13
C ALA A 342 9.90 -2.82 -21.82
N ALA A 343 10.74 -2.12 -21.05
CA ALA A 343 11.80 -1.28 -21.58
C ALA A 343 12.86 -2.10 -22.34
N ILE A 344 13.41 -3.14 -21.70
CA ILE A 344 14.44 -4.00 -22.30
C ILE A 344 13.89 -4.76 -23.51
N ARG A 345 12.66 -5.29 -23.40
CA ARG A 345 11.97 -6.01 -24.48
C ARG A 345 11.82 -5.15 -25.75
N ARG A 346 11.42 -3.88 -25.62
CA ARG A 346 11.30 -2.96 -26.77
C ARG A 346 12.62 -2.86 -27.55
N TYR A 347 13.74 -2.74 -26.84
CA TYR A 347 15.04 -2.68 -27.48
C TYR A 347 15.42 -4.01 -28.14
N MET A 348 15.31 -5.12 -27.40
CA MET A 348 15.71 -6.42 -27.90
C MET A 348 14.91 -6.84 -29.14
N HIS A 349 13.62 -6.50 -29.20
CA HIS A 349 12.79 -6.70 -30.40
C HIS A 349 13.16 -5.78 -31.57
N ALA A 350 13.62 -4.56 -31.29
CA ALA A 350 14.09 -3.66 -32.35
C ALA A 350 15.44 -4.09 -32.94
N SER A 351 16.31 -4.70 -32.12
CA SER A 351 17.65 -5.13 -32.54
C SER A 351 17.69 -6.55 -33.10
N ASP A 352 17.10 -7.51 -32.40
CA ASP A 352 17.13 -8.93 -32.72
C ASP A 352 15.90 -9.65 -32.10
N PRO A 353 14.73 -9.56 -32.74
CA PRO A 353 13.49 -10.16 -32.22
C PRO A 353 13.55 -11.69 -32.17
N ASP A 354 14.48 -12.30 -32.92
CA ASP A 354 14.62 -13.75 -33.04
C ASP A 354 15.65 -14.38 -32.10
N CYS A 355 16.34 -13.59 -31.28
CA CYS A 355 17.26 -14.16 -30.28
C CYS A 355 16.56 -14.77 -29.07
N ALA A 356 17.31 -15.59 -28.34
CA ALA A 356 16.90 -16.26 -27.12
C ALA A 356 16.52 -15.28 -25.99
N VAL A 357 17.25 -14.18 -25.85
CA VAL A 357 16.95 -13.15 -24.83
C VAL A 357 15.59 -12.50 -25.09
N SER A 358 15.27 -12.18 -26.36
CA SER A 358 13.93 -11.66 -26.74
C SER A 358 12.82 -12.65 -26.39
N ALA A 359 13.03 -13.95 -26.64
CA ALA A 359 12.07 -14.99 -26.27
C ALA A 359 11.90 -15.15 -24.75
N ALA A 360 12.99 -15.02 -23.97
CA ALA A 360 12.92 -15.02 -22.51
C ALA A 360 12.16 -13.80 -21.97
N LEU A 361 12.37 -12.61 -22.54
CA LEU A 361 11.64 -11.38 -22.18
C LEU A 361 10.17 -11.46 -22.56
N ASP A 362 9.83 -12.09 -23.69
CA ASP A 362 8.44 -12.35 -24.05
C ASP A 362 7.77 -13.28 -23.03
N ALA A 363 8.47 -14.33 -22.59
CA ALA A 363 7.98 -15.22 -21.53
C ALA A 363 7.76 -14.47 -20.21
N THR A 364 8.68 -13.61 -19.80
CA THR A 364 8.50 -12.80 -18.58
C THR A 364 7.38 -11.76 -18.75
N ALA A 365 7.20 -11.20 -19.95
CA ALA A 365 6.15 -10.21 -20.20
C ALA A 365 4.74 -10.80 -20.17
N THR A 366 4.59 -12.10 -20.43
CA THR A 366 3.32 -12.83 -20.29
C THR A 366 3.07 -13.35 -18.87
N PHE A 367 3.95 -13.04 -17.91
CA PHE A 367 3.78 -13.38 -16.50
C PHE A 367 2.63 -12.56 -15.89
N GLY A 368 1.40 -13.07 -16.00
CA GLY A 368 0.18 -12.35 -15.60
C GLY A 368 -1.12 -13.15 -15.71
N GLY A 369 -1.06 -14.49 -15.62
CA GLY A 369 -2.22 -15.38 -15.77
C GLY A 369 -2.36 -15.97 -17.17
N SER A 370 -1.26 -16.50 -17.72
CA SER A 370 -1.20 -17.19 -19.02
C SER A 370 0.02 -18.12 -19.05
N GLU A 371 0.12 -19.00 -18.05
CA GLU A 371 1.25 -19.90 -17.83
C GLU A 371 1.49 -20.83 -19.05
N HIS A 372 0.43 -21.17 -19.78
CA HIS A 372 0.54 -21.90 -21.05
C HIS A 372 1.30 -21.10 -22.13
N GLU A 373 1.02 -19.80 -22.29
CA GLU A 373 1.76 -18.97 -23.26
C GLU A 373 3.21 -18.77 -22.81
N MET A 374 3.44 -18.61 -21.51
CA MET A 374 4.78 -18.52 -20.93
C MET A 374 5.60 -19.79 -21.22
N LEU A 375 5.00 -20.97 -21.09
CA LEU A 375 5.62 -22.25 -21.46
C LEU A 375 6.05 -22.26 -22.94
N LEU A 376 5.16 -21.84 -23.85
CA LEU A 376 5.46 -21.75 -25.28
C LEU A 376 6.62 -20.77 -25.56
N HIS A 377 6.66 -19.63 -24.88
CA HIS A 377 7.75 -18.66 -25.03
C HIS A 377 9.08 -19.21 -24.50
N TYR A 378 9.11 -19.94 -23.38
CA TYR A 378 10.32 -20.60 -22.91
C TYR A 378 10.77 -21.75 -23.81
N GLN A 379 9.85 -22.51 -24.41
CA GLN A 379 10.21 -23.52 -25.41
C GLN A 379 10.91 -22.89 -26.63
N ARG A 380 10.40 -21.74 -27.10
CA ARG A 380 11.08 -20.94 -28.14
C ARG A 380 12.44 -20.44 -27.67
N CYS A 381 12.56 -20.00 -26.42
CA CYS A 381 13.82 -19.60 -25.82
C CYS A 381 14.85 -20.76 -25.83
N VAL A 382 14.45 -21.97 -25.45
CA VAL A 382 15.30 -23.18 -25.52
C VAL A 382 15.82 -23.42 -26.95
N GLN A 383 14.92 -23.40 -27.94
CA GLN A 383 15.30 -23.63 -29.35
C GLN A 383 16.30 -22.58 -29.84
N ARG A 384 16.04 -21.29 -29.54
CA ARG A 384 16.91 -20.17 -29.93
C ARG A 384 18.25 -20.22 -29.21
N ALA A 385 18.27 -20.43 -27.89
CA ALA A 385 19.49 -20.52 -27.10
C ALA A 385 20.39 -21.67 -27.58
N ARG A 386 19.80 -22.81 -27.95
CA ARG A 386 20.53 -23.94 -28.55
C ARG A 386 21.16 -23.57 -29.89
N SER A 387 20.43 -22.84 -30.74
CA SER A 387 20.95 -22.37 -32.03
C SER A 387 22.09 -21.35 -31.88
N GLU A 388 22.04 -20.55 -30.80
CA GLU A 388 23.07 -19.57 -30.44
C GLU A 388 24.26 -20.19 -29.69
N GLY A 389 24.14 -21.44 -29.22
CA GLY A 389 25.17 -22.10 -28.39
C GLY A 389 25.26 -21.57 -26.96
N ASP A 390 24.20 -20.96 -26.43
CA ASP A 390 24.15 -20.41 -25.07
C ASP A 390 23.61 -21.44 -24.07
N ASP A 391 24.49 -22.32 -23.59
CA ASP A 391 24.15 -23.39 -22.64
C ASP A 391 23.54 -22.87 -21.32
N THR A 392 23.85 -21.62 -20.91
CA THR A 392 23.31 -21.05 -19.67
C THR A 392 21.89 -20.56 -19.85
N LEU A 393 21.59 -19.89 -20.97
CA LEU A 393 20.25 -19.41 -21.26
C LEU A 393 19.32 -20.57 -21.66
N GLU A 394 19.85 -21.58 -22.35
CA GLU A 394 19.12 -22.84 -22.59
C GLU A 394 18.75 -23.48 -21.24
N ALA A 395 19.72 -23.60 -20.32
CA ALA A 395 19.48 -24.15 -18.99
C ALA A 395 18.48 -23.32 -18.16
N LEU A 396 18.55 -21.98 -18.21
CA LEU A 396 17.58 -21.11 -17.55
C LEU A 396 16.17 -21.35 -18.09
N ALA A 397 16.01 -21.39 -19.41
CA ALA A 397 14.70 -21.59 -20.03
C ALA A 397 14.12 -22.97 -19.67
N LEU A 398 14.93 -24.04 -19.74
CA LEU A 398 14.55 -25.37 -19.28
C LEU A 398 14.18 -25.36 -17.78
N TYR A 399 14.95 -24.66 -16.95
CA TYR A 399 14.66 -24.50 -15.54
C TYR A 399 13.30 -23.82 -15.29
N ARG A 400 12.98 -22.74 -16.03
CA ARG A 400 11.68 -22.07 -15.94
C ARG A 400 10.53 -22.98 -16.38
N ILE A 401 10.72 -23.80 -17.40
CA ILE A 401 9.75 -24.84 -17.81
C ILE A 401 9.50 -25.81 -16.66
N VAL A 402 10.56 -26.31 -16.01
CA VAL A 402 10.43 -27.19 -14.84
C VAL A 402 9.68 -26.48 -13.71
N GLN A 403 9.98 -25.21 -13.42
CA GLN A 403 9.28 -24.47 -12.37
C GLN A 403 7.78 -24.32 -12.67
N LEU A 404 7.39 -24.06 -13.92
CA LEU A 404 5.98 -24.01 -14.33
C LEU A 404 5.30 -25.38 -14.20
N GLN A 405 5.96 -26.45 -14.64
CA GLN A 405 5.45 -27.82 -14.49
C GLN A 405 5.26 -28.18 -13.01
N VAL A 406 6.22 -27.85 -12.16
CA VAL A 406 6.15 -28.07 -10.71
C VAL A 406 5.03 -27.25 -10.08
N ALA A 407 4.83 -26.00 -10.50
CA ALA A 407 3.75 -25.13 -10.01
C ALA A 407 2.34 -25.67 -10.41
N ASP A 408 2.25 -26.44 -11.49
CA ASP A 408 1.07 -27.20 -11.93
C ASP A 408 1.02 -28.63 -11.36
N PHE A 409 1.85 -28.96 -10.38
CA PHE A 409 1.97 -30.30 -9.79
C PHE A 409 2.23 -31.42 -10.82
N SER A 410 2.80 -31.06 -11.96
CA SER A 410 3.15 -31.99 -13.04
C SER A 410 4.57 -32.51 -12.84
N SER A 411 4.78 -33.78 -13.18
CA SER A 411 6.15 -34.32 -13.24
C SER A 411 6.95 -33.59 -14.33
N PRO A 412 8.22 -33.22 -14.05
CA PRO A 412 9.08 -32.62 -15.06
C PRO A 412 9.21 -33.54 -16.29
N ASP A 413 9.22 -32.94 -17.48
CA ASP A 413 9.36 -33.69 -18.74
C ASP A 413 10.71 -34.44 -18.77
N PRO A 414 10.73 -35.77 -19.00
CA PRO A 414 11.97 -36.54 -19.09
C PRO A 414 12.97 -35.98 -20.11
N GLU A 415 12.51 -35.46 -21.25
CA GLU A 415 13.40 -34.89 -22.28
C GLU A 415 14.08 -33.60 -21.79
N VAL A 416 13.34 -32.77 -21.05
CA VAL A 416 13.88 -31.56 -20.41
C VAL A 416 14.94 -31.94 -19.38
N MET A 417 14.68 -32.99 -18.59
CA MET A 417 15.61 -33.48 -17.58
C MET A 417 16.88 -34.09 -18.17
N GLU A 418 16.77 -34.93 -19.20
CA GLU A 418 17.92 -35.49 -19.92
C GLU A 418 18.80 -34.37 -20.49
N ARG A 419 18.18 -33.32 -21.05
CA ARG A 419 18.92 -32.17 -21.58
C ARG A 419 19.63 -31.38 -20.49
N LEU A 420 18.99 -31.14 -19.33
CA LEU A 420 19.65 -30.49 -18.20
C LEU A 420 20.85 -31.31 -17.70
N VAL A 421 20.76 -32.65 -17.67
CA VAL A 421 21.89 -33.54 -17.34
C VAL A 421 23.04 -33.40 -18.33
N GLU A 422 22.74 -33.32 -19.63
CA GLU A 422 23.75 -33.12 -20.66
C GLU A 422 24.47 -31.76 -20.55
N LEU A 423 23.74 -30.71 -20.14
CA LEU A 423 24.28 -29.36 -19.99
C LEU A 423 25.04 -29.15 -18.67
N ALA A 424 24.72 -29.89 -17.62
CA ALA A 424 25.28 -29.69 -16.27
C ALA A 424 26.82 -29.62 -16.18
N PRO A 425 27.60 -30.44 -16.92
CA PRO A 425 29.07 -30.34 -16.90
C PRO A 425 29.62 -29.02 -17.47
N ARG A 426 28.82 -28.29 -18.26
CA ARG A 426 29.21 -27.06 -18.97
C ARG A 426 28.50 -25.81 -18.48
N SER A 427 27.46 -25.96 -17.67
CA SER A 427 26.58 -24.87 -17.21
C SER A 427 26.25 -25.02 -15.73
N PRO A 428 26.79 -24.14 -14.85
CA PRO A 428 26.40 -24.10 -13.44
C PRO A 428 24.89 -23.89 -13.23
N MET A 429 24.25 -23.13 -14.12
CA MET A 429 22.80 -22.95 -14.14
C MET A 429 22.07 -24.29 -14.33
N ALA A 430 22.54 -25.15 -15.24
CA ALA A 430 21.95 -26.48 -15.44
C ALA A 430 22.16 -27.40 -14.22
N ALA A 431 23.37 -27.39 -13.63
CA ALA A 431 23.65 -28.16 -12.42
C ALA A 431 22.77 -27.73 -11.23
N GLY A 432 22.63 -26.41 -11.01
CA GLY A 432 21.74 -25.87 -9.99
C GLY A 432 20.26 -26.15 -10.25
N ALA A 433 19.83 -26.12 -11.52
CA ALA A 433 18.46 -26.46 -11.92
C ALA A 433 18.14 -27.95 -11.65
N LEU A 434 19.10 -28.85 -11.88
CA LEU A 434 18.98 -30.26 -11.51
C LEU A 434 18.89 -30.44 -10.00
N ALA A 435 19.72 -29.76 -9.22
CA ALA A 435 19.67 -29.82 -7.76
C ALA A 435 18.30 -29.36 -7.22
N PHE A 436 17.79 -28.24 -7.74
CA PHE A 436 16.42 -27.78 -7.44
C PHE A 436 15.38 -28.86 -7.77
N THR A 437 15.46 -29.44 -8.96
CA THR A 437 14.46 -30.42 -9.43
C THR A 437 14.53 -31.71 -8.62
N ARG A 438 15.73 -32.22 -8.31
CA ARG A 438 15.93 -33.37 -7.42
C ARG A 438 15.37 -33.11 -6.03
N SER A 439 15.57 -31.91 -5.49
CA SER A 439 14.98 -31.50 -4.22
C SER A 439 13.45 -31.57 -4.25
N VAL A 440 12.82 -31.11 -5.33
CA VAL A 440 11.35 -31.17 -5.50
C VAL A 440 10.86 -32.61 -5.67
N LEU A 441 11.55 -33.44 -6.46
CA LEU A 441 11.17 -34.85 -6.65
C LEU A 441 11.30 -35.65 -5.35
N ALA A 442 12.40 -35.49 -4.61
CA ALA A 442 12.59 -36.11 -3.31
C ALA A 442 11.53 -35.65 -2.29
N GLN A 443 11.14 -34.36 -2.33
CA GLN A 443 10.01 -33.86 -1.56
C GLN A 443 8.70 -34.59 -1.91
N TYR A 444 8.37 -34.75 -3.20
CA TYR A 444 7.17 -35.46 -3.63
C TYR A 444 7.17 -36.95 -3.28
N GLU A 445 8.35 -37.57 -3.16
CA GLU A 445 8.52 -38.92 -2.64
C GLU A 445 8.41 -39.00 -1.10
N GLY A 446 8.49 -37.86 -0.42
CA GLY A 446 8.47 -37.76 1.04
C GLY A 446 9.85 -37.93 1.71
N ASP A 447 10.94 -37.91 0.94
CA ASP A 447 12.31 -37.96 1.43
C ASP A 447 12.87 -36.54 1.66
N SER A 448 12.51 -35.96 2.81
CA SER A 448 12.98 -34.63 3.24
C SER A 448 14.50 -34.55 3.34
N ALA A 449 15.17 -35.64 3.74
CA ALA A 449 16.62 -35.66 3.95
C ALA A 449 17.36 -35.57 2.60
N ALA A 450 16.95 -36.37 1.62
CA ALA A 450 17.47 -36.27 0.25
C ALA A 450 17.17 -34.88 -0.35
N ALA A 451 15.97 -34.34 -0.11
CA ALA A 451 15.60 -33.02 -0.62
C ALA A 451 16.45 -31.88 -0.04
N LEU A 452 16.83 -31.95 1.24
CA LEU A 452 17.70 -31.00 1.93
C LEU A 452 19.16 -31.11 1.47
N ALA A 453 19.64 -32.32 1.17
CA ALA A 453 21.02 -32.56 0.74
C ALA A 453 21.36 -31.86 -0.59
N GLU A 454 20.38 -31.61 -1.45
CA GLU A 454 20.55 -30.93 -2.73
C GLU A 454 20.65 -29.38 -2.59
N LEU A 455 20.30 -28.80 -1.43
CA LEU A 455 20.17 -27.34 -1.29
C LEU A 455 21.50 -26.58 -1.38
N ASP A 456 22.61 -27.22 -1.00
CA ASP A 456 23.96 -26.61 -1.09
C ASP A 456 24.34 -26.26 -2.53
N ASP A 457 23.81 -27.00 -3.51
CA ASP A 457 24.09 -26.79 -4.93
C ASP A 457 23.17 -25.74 -5.58
N LEU A 458 22.16 -25.22 -4.86
CA LEU A 458 21.36 -24.08 -5.36
C LEU A 458 22.18 -22.81 -5.56
N ARG A 459 23.33 -22.67 -4.86
CA ARG A 459 24.28 -21.58 -5.09
C ARG A 459 24.81 -21.52 -6.53
N LEU A 460 24.76 -22.63 -7.26
CA LEU A 460 25.18 -22.71 -8.66
C LEU A 460 24.25 -21.95 -9.62
N LEU A 461 23.03 -21.61 -9.17
CA LEU A 461 22.08 -20.74 -9.91
C LEU A 461 22.48 -19.25 -9.88
N GLY A 462 23.53 -18.90 -9.13
CA GLY A 462 23.97 -17.53 -8.88
C GLY A 462 23.43 -16.96 -7.56
N SER A 463 24.12 -15.96 -7.01
CA SER A 463 23.84 -15.40 -5.68
C SER A 463 22.41 -14.87 -5.54
N ALA A 464 21.91 -14.14 -6.55
CA ALA A 464 20.55 -13.57 -6.53
C ALA A 464 19.47 -14.67 -6.54
N ASN A 465 19.63 -15.71 -7.36
CA ASN A 465 18.72 -16.86 -7.40
C ASN A 465 18.79 -17.66 -6.10
N ALA A 466 19.98 -17.97 -5.60
CA ALA A 466 20.15 -18.69 -4.35
C ALA A 466 19.55 -17.95 -3.15
N ALA A 467 19.75 -16.63 -3.05
CA ALA A 467 19.19 -15.80 -1.98
C ALA A 467 17.66 -15.78 -1.96
N THR A 468 17.01 -16.00 -3.12
CA THR A 468 15.54 -16.03 -3.23
C THR A 468 15.00 -17.46 -3.07
N LEU A 469 15.63 -18.43 -3.74
CA LEU A 469 15.15 -19.81 -3.85
C LEU A 469 15.46 -20.67 -2.63
N LEU A 470 16.56 -20.41 -1.90
CA LEU A 470 16.88 -21.19 -0.71
C LEU A 470 15.83 -20.97 0.41
N PRO A 471 15.46 -19.73 0.78
CA PRO A 471 14.32 -19.48 1.67
C PRO A 471 13.02 -20.14 1.19
N GLU A 472 12.74 -20.06 -0.12
CA GLU A 472 11.57 -20.69 -0.73
C GLU A 472 11.55 -22.20 -0.50
N ARG A 473 12.62 -22.89 -0.91
CA ARG A 473 12.74 -24.34 -0.80
C ARG A 473 12.70 -24.83 0.64
N LEU A 474 13.34 -24.11 1.57
CA LEU A 474 13.27 -24.44 2.99
C LEU A 474 11.84 -24.32 3.53
N CYS A 475 11.05 -23.33 3.06
CA CYS A 475 9.63 -23.25 3.41
C CYS A 475 8.83 -24.41 2.82
N ASP A 476 9.04 -24.77 1.55
CA ASP A 476 8.38 -25.91 0.91
C ASP A 476 8.68 -27.25 1.61
N LEU A 477 9.90 -27.40 2.12
CA LEU A 477 10.36 -28.54 2.92
C LEU A 477 9.97 -28.45 4.40
N ALA A 478 9.07 -27.52 4.75
CA ALA A 478 8.57 -27.35 6.11
C ALA A 478 9.70 -27.14 7.14
N ARG A 479 10.73 -26.36 6.77
CA ARG A 479 11.87 -25.94 7.59
C ARG A 479 11.98 -24.41 7.75
N PRO A 480 10.90 -23.69 8.11
CA PRO A 480 10.99 -22.23 8.31
C PRO A 480 11.96 -21.85 9.45
N GLU A 481 12.29 -22.76 10.37
CA GLU A 481 13.30 -22.53 11.41
C GLU A 481 14.74 -22.38 10.89
N LEU A 482 15.00 -22.68 9.62
CA LEU A 482 16.33 -22.54 9.00
C LEU A 482 16.46 -21.27 8.16
N VAL A 483 15.40 -20.46 8.03
CA VAL A 483 15.34 -19.31 7.13
C VAL A 483 15.58 -18.00 7.88
N GLY A 484 16.55 -17.20 7.42
CA GLY A 484 16.71 -15.80 7.86
C GLY A 484 16.83 -15.60 9.37
N LEU A 485 17.58 -16.48 10.05
CA LEU A 485 17.77 -16.44 11.49
C LEU A 485 18.45 -15.13 11.94
N GLY A 486 17.84 -14.44 12.91
CA GLY A 486 18.39 -13.21 13.50
C GLY A 486 18.08 -11.92 12.73
N LEU A 487 17.34 -11.99 11.63
CA LEU A 487 16.88 -10.82 10.88
C LEU A 487 15.64 -10.21 11.55
N THR A 488 15.55 -8.89 11.51
CA THR A 488 14.41 -8.10 12.01
C THR A 488 13.53 -7.61 10.85
N PRO A 489 12.28 -7.19 11.11
CA PRO A 489 11.44 -6.54 10.09
C PRO A 489 12.11 -5.32 9.43
N THR A 490 12.95 -4.59 10.17
CA THR A 490 13.74 -3.47 9.65
C THR A 490 14.80 -3.93 8.66
N ASP A 491 15.47 -5.06 8.92
CA ASP A 491 16.46 -5.62 7.99
C ASP A 491 15.81 -6.03 6.67
N LEU A 492 14.58 -6.56 6.72
CA LEU A 492 13.81 -6.91 5.52
C LEU A 492 13.52 -5.69 4.64
N ALA A 493 13.21 -4.53 5.24
CA ALA A 493 12.95 -3.31 4.51
C ALA A 493 14.16 -2.78 3.73
N MET A 494 15.37 -3.19 4.13
CA MET A 494 16.63 -2.82 3.48
C MET A 494 17.06 -3.80 2.38
N MET A 495 16.36 -4.92 2.22
CA MET A 495 16.67 -5.92 1.19
C MET A 495 16.22 -5.46 -0.19
N GLN A 496 16.82 -6.05 -1.22
CA GLN A 496 16.38 -5.85 -2.59
C GLN A 496 14.94 -6.35 -2.76
N PRO A 497 14.05 -5.57 -3.41
CA PRO A 497 12.66 -5.95 -3.59
C PRO A 497 12.49 -7.36 -4.17
N GLY A 498 11.68 -8.18 -3.51
CA GLY A 498 11.42 -9.57 -3.87
C GLY A 498 12.26 -10.60 -3.09
N SER A 499 13.40 -10.23 -2.51
CA SER A 499 14.23 -11.13 -1.71
C SER A 499 13.71 -11.35 -0.28
N GLU A 500 12.91 -10.41 0.22
CA GLU A 500 12.34 -10.40 1.57
C GLU A 500 11.15 -11.37 1.75
N VAL A 501 10.46 -11.74 0.67
CA VAL A 501 9.12 -12.36 0.70
C VAL A 501 9.09 -13.67 1.49
N PHE A 502 9.99 -14.60 1.15
CA PHE A 502 10.03 -15.92 1.82
C PHE A 502 10.65 -15.88 3.21
N ILE A 503 11.49 -14.87 3.49
CA ILE A 503 12.03 -14.66 4.83
C ILE A 503 10.92 -14.14 5.75
N ALA A 504 10.15 -13.13 5.29
CA ALA A 504 8.98 -12.63 6.01
C ALA A 504 7.96 -13.76 6.25
N PHE A 505 7.72 -14.61 5.26
CA PHE A 505 6.86 -15.78 5.38
C PHE A 505 7.34 -16.75 6.47
N ALA A 506 8.64 -17.06 6.51
CA ALA A 506 9.22 -17.92 7.54
C ALA A 506 9.16 -17.28 8.95
N MET A 507 9.34 -15.96 9.07
CA MET A 507 9.18 -15.23 10.34
C MET A 507 7.74 -15.36 10.87
N TRP A 508 6.74 -15.24 9.98
CA TRP A 508 5.33 -15.48 10.32
C TRP A 508 5.11 -16.91 10.84
N LEU A 509 5.54 -17.93 10.09
CA LEU A 509 5.36 -19.33 10.50
C LEU A 509 6.03 -19.65 11.85
N ARG A 510 7.17 -19.02 12.15
CA ARG A 510 7.86 -19.18 13.44
C ARG A 510 7.15 -18.51 14.63
N GLY A 511 6.19 -17.64 14.36
CA GLY A 511 5.50 -16.82 15.37
C GLY A 511 6.45 -15.88 16.09
N GLU A 512 7.41 -15.29 15.38
CA GLU A 512 8.39 -14.34 15.96
C GLU A 512 7.72 -13.04 16.41
N GLU A 513 6.69 -12.61 15.68
CA GLU A 513 5.89 -11.42 16.00
C GLU A 513 4.43 -11.78 16.27
N SER A 514 3.71 -10.84 16.89
CA SER A 514 2.26 -10.96 17.08
C SER A 514 1.51 -10.92 15.74
N PRO A 515 0.40 -11.65 15.58
CA PRO A 515 -0.47 -11.52 14.40
C PRO A 515 -0.91 -10.10 14.11
N GLU A 516 -1.12 -9.28 15.13
CA GLU A 516 -1.47 -7.86 15.00
C GLU A 516 -0.38 -7.06 14.28
N PHE A 517 0.88 -7.21 14.72
CA PHE A 517 2.03 -6.54 14.09
C PHE A 517 2.29 -7.09 12.68
N ALA A 518 2.22 -8.41 12.50
CA ALA A 518 2.35 -9.05 11.19
C ALA A 518 1.28 -8.53 10.20
N ASN A 519 0.05 -8.28 10.67
CA ASN A 519 -1.04 -7.72 9.86
C ASN A 519 -0.74 -6.27 9.43
N GLU A 520 -0.12 -5.45 10.29
CA GLU A 520 0.32 -4.11 9.92
C GLU A 520 1.41 -4.14 8.84
N PHE A 521 2.43 -4.98 9.03
CA PHE A 521 3.52 -5.14 8.08
C PHE A 521 3.04 -5.66 6.71
N VAL A 522 2.20 -6.70 6.70
CA VAL A 522 1.74 -7.31 5.44
C VAL A 522 0.84 -6.37 4.62
N ARG A 523 0.14 -5.41 5.24
CA ARG A 523 -0.63 -4.37 4.52
C ARG A 523 0.25 -3.53 3.59
N GLY A 524 1.45 -3.15 4.05
CA GLY A 524 2.43 -2.44 3.23
C GLY A 524 2.92 -3.30 2.06
N MET A 525 3.19 -4.59 2.32
CA MET A 525 3.62 -5.55 1.31
C MET A 525 2.53 -5.81 0.25
N VAL A 526 1.27 -6.01 0.65
CA VAL A 526 0.12 -6.16 -0.25
C VAL A 526 0.04 -4.96 -1.20
N THR A 527 0.14 -3.74 -0.66
CA THR A 527 0.11 -2.52 -1.48
C THR A 527 1.25 -2.49 -2.50
N SER A 528 2.47 -2.84 -2.08
CA SER A 528 3.65 -2.88 -2.95
C SER A 528 3.53 -3.93 -4.06
N VAL A 529 3.07 -5.15 -3.72
CA VAL A 529 2.96 -6.27 -4.66
C VAL A 529 1.83 -6.05 -5.67
N LEU A 530 0.67 -5.54 -5.23
CA LEU A 530 -0.44 -5.22 -6.12
C LEU A 530 -0.05 -4.15 -7.15
N ARG A 531 0.71 -3.12 -6.74
CA ARG A 531 1.27 -2.12 -7.66
C ARG A 531 2.19 -2.70 -8.73
N ARG A 532 2.87 -3.82 -8.46
CA ARG A 532 3.73 -4.49 -9.44
C ARG A 532 2.95 -5.28 -10.49
N GLY A 533 1.66 -5.54 -10.30
CA GLY A 533 0.77 -6.11 -11.32
C GLY A 533 0.93 -7.60 -11.62
N TYR A 534 1.73 -8.35 -10.85
CA TYR A 534 1.90 -9.79 -11.05
C TYR A 534 0.81 -10.59 -10.33
N ALA A 535 -0.14 -11.16 -11.08
CA ALA A 535 -1.27 -11.94 -10.53
C ALA A 535 -0.79 -13.07 -9.60
N VAL A 536 0.17 -13.87 -10.04
CA VAL A 536 0.73 -15.02 -9.29
C VAL A 536 1.30 -14.63 -7.92
N THR A 537 2.14 -13.59 -7.87
CA THR A 537 2.70 -13.07 -6.61
C THR A 537 1.62 -12.44 -5.74
N SER A 538 0.65 -11.76 -6.36
CA SER A 538 -0.46 -11.12 -5.66
C SER A 538 -1.37 -12.15 -4.98
N ILE A 539 -1.78 -13.21 -5.67
CA ILE A 539 -2.56 -14.32 -5.10
C ILE A 539 -1.83 -14.92 -3.89
N SER A 540 -0.53 -15.16 -4.03
CA SER A 540 0.29 -15.74 -2.96
C SER A 540 0.31 -14.85 -1.71
N VAL A 541 0.59 -13.56 -1.87
CA VAL A 541 0.69 -12.61 -0.75
C VAL A 541 -0.68 -12.34 -0.13
N LEU A 542 -1.74 -12.20 -0.94
CA LEU A 542 -3.11 -12.04 -0.45
C LEU A 542 -3.60 -13.27 0.33
N GLY A 543 -3.23 -14.49 -0.10
CA GLY A 543 -3.57 -15.71 0.61
C GLY A 543 -2.92 -15.78 2.01
N VAL A 544 -1.62 -15.47 2.11
CA VAL A 544 -0.93 -15.39 3.40
C VAL A 544 -1.50 -14.26 4.27
N ALA A 545 -1.75 -13.09 3.68
CA ALA A 545 -2.33 -11.93 4.38
C ALA A 545 -3.74 -12.24 4.94
N THR A 546 -4.52 -13.06 4.24
CA THR A 546 -5.84 -13.51 4.70
C THR A 546 -5.73 -14.28 6.02
N VAL A 547 -4.82 -15.26 6.09
CA VAL A 547 -4.63 -16.08 7.30
C VAL A 547 -4.08 -15.23 8.46
N ILE A 548 -3.12 -14.34 8.18
CA ILE A 548 -2.60 -13.38 9.18
C ILE A 548 -3.73 -12.51 9.73
N ALA A 549 -4.57 -11.93 8.86
CA ALA A 549 -5.68 -11.07 9.25
C ALA A 549 -6.73 -11.82 10.11
N ILE A 550 -7.05 -13.08 9.79
CA ILE A 550 -7.93 -13.91 10.62
C ILE A 550 -7.32 -14.13 12.00
N SER A 551 -6.03 -14.49 12.07
CA SER A 551 -5.32 -14.71 13.34
C SER A 551 -5.19 -13.44 14.19
N ALA A 552 -5.21 -12.26 13.57
CA ALA A 552 -5.24 -10.95 14.20
C ALA A 552 -6.65 -10.45 14.56
N GLY A 553 -7.72 -11.12 14.11
CA GLY A 553 -9.11 -10.70 14.32
C GLY A 553 -9.63 -9.65 13.34
N ASP A 554 -8.87 -9.29 12.30
CA ASP A 554 -9.24 -8.35 11.25
C ASP A 554 -10.00 -9.05 10.11
N ILE A 555 -11.20 -9.52 10.42
CA ILE A 555 -12.01 -10.33 9.50
C ILE A 555 -12.44 -9.53 8.27
N ALA A 556 -12.63 -8.21 8.41
CA ALA A 556 -13.00 -7.34 7.29
C ALA A 556 -11.90 -7.30 6.22
N SER A 557 -10.63 -7.16 6.62
CA SER A 557 -9.52 -7.21 5.66
C SER A 557 -9.30 -8.61 5.12
N ALA A 558 -9.43 -9.65 5.94
CA ALA A 558 -9.34 -11.04 5.49
C ALA A 558 -10.32 -11.35 4.34
N ARG A 559 -11.59 -10.91 4.45
CA ARG A 559 -12.60 -11.08 3.39
C ARG A 559 -12.20 -10.37 2.09
N ARG A 560 -11.73 -9.12 2.19
CA ARG A 560 -11.28 -8.36 1.02
C ARG A 560 -10.06 -9.01 0.34
N TYR A 561 -9.11 -9.52 1.13
CA TYR A 561 -7.93 -10.16 0.57
C TYR A 561 -8.25 -11.46 -0.17
N VAL A 562 -9.11 -12.31 0.40
CA VAL A 562 -9.50 -13.55 -0.28
C VAL A 562 -10.36 -13.29 -1.52
N GLU A 563 -11.26 -12.30 -1.47
CA GLU A 563 -12.06 -11.89 -2.62
C GLU A 563 -11.16 -11.45 -3.78
N HIS A 564 -10.19 -10.59 -3.51
CA HIS A 564 -9.23 -10.15 -4.52
C HIS A 564 -8.32 -11.29 -4.99
N ALA A 565 -7.87 -12.18 -4.09
CA ALA A 565 -7.09 -13.35 -4.48
C ALA A 565 -7.88 -14.26 -5.45
N ARG A 566 -9.19 -14.37 -5.26
CA ARG A 566 -10.10 -15.12 -6.14
C ARG A 566 -10.33 -14.46 -7.48
N GLU A 567 -10.49 -13.14 -7.51
CA GLU A 567 -10.59 -12.39 -8.77
C GLU A 567 -9.36 -12.58 -9.65
N LEU A 568 -8.18 -12.68 -9.04
CA LEU A 568 -6.92 -12.92 -9.75
C LEU A 568 -6.71 -14.40 -10.13
N ALA A 569 -7.24 -15.34 -9.34
CA ALA A 569 -7.10 -16.79 -9.56
C ALA A 569 -8.04 -17.33 -10.64
N THR A 570 -7.86 -16.86 -11.88
CA THR A 570 -8.59 -17.32 -13.07
C THR A 570 -8.10 -18.70 -13.57
N ASP A 571 -8.85 -19.36 -14.46
CA ASP A 571 -8.48 -20.68 -15.05
C ASP A 571 -7.13 -20.72 -15.80
N ARG A 572 -6.47 -19.56 -15.94
CA ARG A 572 -5.20 -19.43 -16.64
C ARG A 572 -3.98 -19.47 -15.71
N VAL A 573 -4.17 -19.42 -14.39
CA VAL A 573 -3.05 -19.52 -13.42
C VAL A 573 -2.73 -20.96 -13.04
N ALA A 574 -1.48 -21.23 -12.66
CA ALA A 574 -1.04 -22.56 -12.27
C ALA A 574 -1.77 -23.08 -11.01
N ALA A 575 -1.95 -24.41 -10.92
CA ALA A 575 -2.78 -25.05 -9.89
C ALA A 575 -2.36 -24.69 -8.45
N SER A 576 -1.07 -24.54 -8.17
CA SER A 576 -0.58 -24.16 -6.84
C SER A 576 -1.01 -22.77 -6.38
N PHE A 577 -1.26 -21.83 -7.30
CA PHE A 577 -1.74 -20.49 -6.97
C PHE A 577 -3.25 -20.46 -6.74
N SER A 578 -4.02 -21.19 -7.57
CA SER A 578 -5.45 -21.43 -7.30
C SER A 578 -5.67 -22.08 -5.94
N MET A 579 -4.83 -23.07 -5.59
CA MET A 579 -4.82 -23.70 -4.28
C MET A 579 -4.54 -22.73 -3.14
N MET A 580 -3.70 -21.71 -3.34
CA MET A 580 -3.49 -20.68 -2.32
C MET A 580 -4.76 -19.88 -2.04
N ALA A 581 -5.53 -19.54 -3.08
CA ALA A 581 -6.82 -18.91 -2.91
C ALA A 581 -7.85 -19.86 -2.26
N ASP A 582 -7.83 -21.16 -2.60
CA ASP A 582 -8.64 -22.20 -1.93
C ASP A 582 -8.35 -22.30 -0.43
N VAL A 583 -7.07 -22.32 -0.05
CA VAL A 583 -6.65 -22.35 1.36
C VAL A 583 -7.12 -21.11 2.11
N ALA A 584 -6.99 -19.92 1.50
CA ALA A 584 -7.44 -18.67 2.09
C ALA A 584 -8.97 -18.65 2.27
N GLU A 585 -9.72 -19.11 1.27
CA GLU A 585 -11.18 -19.21 1.35
C GLU A 585 -11.61 -20.25 2.38
N ALA A 586 -10.92 -21.39 2.48
CA ALA A 586 -11.19 -22.40 3.49
C ALA A 586 -10.95 -21.86 4.91
N ALA A 587 -9.93 -21.01 5.10
CA ALA A 587 -9.70 -20.35 6.38
C ALA A 587 -10.87 -19.40 6.76
N VAL A 588 -11.38 -18.61 5.80
CA VAL A 588 -12.55 -17.74 6.01
C VAL A 588 -13.83 -18.55 6.23
N ALA A 589 -14.06 -19.59 5.44
CA ALA A 589 -15.22 -20.47 5.58
C ALA A 589 -15.22 -21.18 6.94
N SER A 590 -14.06 -21.67 7.38
CA SER A 590 -13.91 -22.26 8.71
C SER A 590 -14.16 -21.24 9.82
N HIS A 591 -13.68 -20.00 9.68
CA HIS A 591 -13.99 -18.92 10.63
C HIS A 591 -15.51 -18.68 10.73
N ASP A 592 -16.21 -18.65 9.59
CA ASP A 592 -17.65 -18.41 9.48
C ASP A 592 -18.54 -19.57 9.95
N GLY A 593 -17.95 -20.72 10.34
CA GLY A 593 -18.73 -21.91 10.69
C GLY A 593 -19.27 -22.69 9.51
N ARG A 594 -18.77 -22.43 8.30
CA ARG A 594 -19.15 -23.12 7.07
C ARG A 594 -18.27 -24.36 6.83
N ASP A 595 -18.15 -25.24 7.83
CA ASP A 595 -17.22 -26.38 7.80
C ASP A 595 -17.51 -27.39 6.68
N ALA A 596 -18.77 -27.50 6.24
CA ALA A 596 -19.12 -28.32 5.08
C ALA A 596 -18.52 -27.80 3.76
N GLU A 597 -18.37 -26.47 3.64
CA GLU A 597 -17.76 -25.84 2.47
C GLU A 597 -16.23 -26.02 2.46
N VAL A 598 -15.61 -26.05 3.65
CA VAL A 598 -14.18 -26.34 3.80
C VAL A 598 -13.81 -27.69 3.18
N VAL A 599 -14.65 -28.72 3.36
CA VAL A 599 -14.43 -30.04 2.75
C VAL A 599 -14.45 -29.97 1.23
N GLY A 600 -15.38 -29.20 0.64
CA GLY A 600 -15.47 -29.02 -0.81
C GLY A 600 -14.36 -28.14 -1.40
N LEU A 601 -13.84 -27.17 -0.62
CA LEU A 601 -12.68 -26.37 -1.00
C LEU A 601 -11.39 -27.19 -1.02
N PHE A 602 -11.31 -28.24 -0.20
CA PHE A 602 -10.23 -29.21 -0.19
C PHE A 602 -10.55 -30.48 -0.98
N ASP A 603 -11.52 -30.48 -1.90
CA ASP A 603 -11.82 -31.66 -2.71
C ASP A 603 -10.59 -32.03 -3.59
N PRO A 604 -10.13 -33.29 -3.61
CA PRO A 604 -9.00 -33.74 -4.44
C PRO A 604 -9.14 -33.39 -5.93
N VAL A 605 -10.35 -33.43 -6.48
CA VAL A 605 -10.66 -33.09 -7.87
C VAL A 605 -10.49 -31.59 -8.12
N ARG A 606 -10.80 -30.76 -7.12
CA ARG A 606 -10.67 -29.30 -7.17
C ARG A 606 -9.24 -28.83 -6.91
N CYS A 607 -8.57 -29.43 -5.94
CA CYS A 607 -7.19 -29.08 -5.55
C CYS A 607 -6.12 -29.68 -6.46
N GLY A 608 -6.48 -30.65 -7.32
CA GLY A 608 -5.59 -31.18 -8.36
C GLY A 608 -4.39 -31.96 -7.84
N ILE A 609 -4.40 -32.51 -6.62
CA ILE A 609 -3.28 -33.33 -6.14
C ILE A 609 -3.71 -34.61 -5.42
N GLU A 610 -3.15 -35.73 -5.89
CA GLU A 610 -2.81 -36.88 -5.06
C GLU A 610 -1.56 -36.54 -4.23
N THR A 611 -1.64 -35.69 -3.19
CA THR A 611 -0.49 -35.48 -2.28
C THR A 611 -0.37 -36.71 -1.39
N ALA A 612 0.10 -37.82 -1.96
CA ALA A 612 0.20 -39.06 -1.23
C ALA A 612 1.24 -38.93 -0.11
N ASN A 613 2.36 -38.22 -0.35
CA ASN A 613 3.57 -38.31 0.49
C ASN A 613 4.08 -36.98 1.09
N TRP A 614 3.72 -35.80 0.57
CA TRP A 614 4.16 -34.52 1.14
C TRP A 614 3.17 -33.36 0.89
N PRO A 615 2.96 -32.44 1.85
CA PRO A 615 2.07 -31.29 1.67
C PRO A 615 2.66 -30.21 0.75
N SER A 616 1.82 -29.58 -0.08
CA SER A 616 2.20 -28.37 -0.81
C SER A 616 2.40 -27.17 0.13
N ARG A 617 3.12 -26.14 -0.32
CA ARG A 617 3.36 -24.93 0.49
C ARG A 617 2.07 -24.25 0.98
N PRO A 618 1.01 -24.04 0.16
CA PRO A 618 -0.24 -23.49 0.64
C PRO A 618 -0.83 -24.28 1.82
N HIS A 619 -0.73 -25.61 1.81
CA HIS A 619 -1.23 -26.45 2.90
C HIS A 619 -0.53 -26.20 4.25
N LEU A 620 0.74 -25.76 4.23
CA LEU A 620 1.49 -25.47 5.45
C LEU A 620 0.90 -24.30 6.27
N LEU A 621 0.11 -23.43 5.65
CA LEU A 621 -0.60 -22.34 6.32
C LEU A 621 -1.74 -22.80 7.22
N VAL A 622 -2.34 -23.95 6.90
CA VAL A 622 -3.61 -24.41 7.50
C VAL A 622 -3.58 -25.90 7.86
N VAL A 623 -2.41 -26.44 8.21
CA VAL A 623 -2.22 -27.86 8.54
C VAL A 623 -3.28 -28.41 9.50
N PRO A 624 -3.65 -27.74 10.62
CA PRO A 624 -4.67 -28.28 11.52
C PRO A 624 -6.06 -28.38 10.87
N LEU A 625 -6.39 -27.44 9.98
CA LEU A 625 -7.66 -27.45 9.25
C LEU A 625 -7.72 -28.63 8.28
N LEU A 626 -6.64 -28.84 7.49
CA LEU A 626 -6.53 -29.98 6.59
C LEU A 626 -6.54 -31.32 7.33
N TYR A 627 -5.83 -31.42 8.45
CA TYR A 627 -5.81 -32.64 9.26
C TYR A 627 -7.22 -33.00 9.77
N LEU A 628 -8.04 -31.99 10.08
CA LEU A 628 -9.43 -32.16 10.49
C LEU A 628 -10.33 -32.55 9.30
N SER A 629 -10.26 -31.83 8.18
CA SER A 629 -11.18 -31.96 7.05
C SER A 629 -10.84 -33.06 6.03
N ARG A 630 -9.58 -33.55 6.00
CA ARG A 630 -9.09 -34.57 5.06
C ARG A 630 -8.49 -35.78 5.80
N PRO A 631 -9.32 -36.72 6.29
CA PRO A 631 -8.84 -37.91 6.99
C PRO A 631 -7.84 -38.75 6.19
N ASP A 632 -7.97 -38.75 4.87
CA ASP A 632 -7.10 -39.42 3.92
C ASP A 632 -5.68 -38.85 3.88
N MET A 633 -5.49 -37.58 4.27
CA MET A 633 -4.17 -36.93 4.33
C MET A 633 -3.46 -37.14 5.68
N ARG A 634 -4.14 -37.60 6.73
CA ARG A 634 -3.54 -37.79 8.07
C ARG A 634 -2.31 -38.71 8.07
N PRO A 635 -2.31 -39.88 7.37
CA PRO A 635 -1.13 -40.74 7.32
C PRO A 635 0.10 -40.05 6.73
N MET A 636 -0.07 -39.07 5.84
CA MET A 636 1.03 -38.27 5.28
C MET A 636 1.62 -37.36 6.37
N PHE A 637 0.77 -36.61 7.06
CA PHE A 637 1.22 -35.74 8.15
C PHE A 637 1.82 -36.51 9.33
N ASP A 638 1.34 -37.72 9.62
CA ASP A 638 1.84 -38.51 10.75
C ASP A 638 3.22 -39.12 10.51
N ARG A 639 3.57 -39.43 9.25
CA ARG A 639 4.88 -39.99 8.88
C ARG A 639 5.90 -38.94 8.42
N GLY A 640 5.43 -37.74 8.05
CA GLY A 640 6.28 -36.69 7.52
C GLY A 640 7.31 -36.19 8.53
N ASP A 641 8.56 -36.06 8.09
CA ASP A 641 9.64 -35.48 8.87
C ASP A 641 9.60 -33.94 8.76
N PHE A 642 8.78 -33.31 9.61
CA PHE A 642 8.60 -31.87 9.66
C PHE A 642 9.53 -31.18 10.65
N GLY A 643 9.88 -29.94 10.34
CA GLY A 643 10.64 -29.07 11.23
C GLY A 643 9.95 -28.83 12.58
N SER A 644 10.70 -28.22 13.51
CA SER A 644 10.23 -27.93 14.87
C SER A 644 8.98 -27.04 14.90
N VAL A 645 8.83 -26.18 13.89
CA VAL A 645 7.71 -25.25 13.71
C VAL A 645 6.47 -25.99 13.20
N ILE A 646 6.56 -26.62 12.02
CA ILE A 646 5.42 -27.30 11.38
C ILE A 646 4.94 -28.52 12.19
N SER A 647 5.84 -29.18 12.94
CA SER A 647 5.48 -30.23 13.90
C SER A 647 4.46 -29.78 14.96
N VAL A 648 4.45 -28.49 15.33
CA VAL A 648 3.44 -27.94 16.26
C VAL A 648 2.06 -27.94 15.61
N ALA A 649 1.98 -27.55 14.33
CA ALA A 649 0.73 -27.53 13.58
C ALA A 649 0.15 -28.95 13.40
N VAL A 650 0.99 -29.95 13.10
CA VAL A 650 0.57 -31.36 13.02
C VAL A 650 0.05 -31.87 14.37
N LYS A 651 0.75 -31.58 15.48
CA LYS A 651 0.30 -31.94 16.84
C LYS A 651 -1.04 -31.28 17.20
N ALA A 652 -1.24 -30.03 16.80
CA ALA A 652 -2.50 -29.33 17.00
C ALA A 652 -3.64 -29.99 16.20
N GLY A 653 -3.40 -30.35 14.93
CA GLY A 653 -4.34 -31.11 14.10
C GLY A 653 -4.73 -32.46 14.73
N ARG A 654 -3.75 -33.23 15.20
CA ARG A 654 -3.99 -34.50 15.90
C ARG A 654 -4.82 -34.33 17.16
N ALA A 655 -4.52 -33.30 17.95
CA ALA A 655 -5.31 -32.99 19.15
C ALA A 655 -6.76 -32.58 18.80
N LEU A 656 -6.98 -31.79 17.75
CA LEU A 656 -8.33 -31.43 17.28
C LEU A 656 -9.16 -32.64 16.83
N VAL A 657 -8.55 -33.56 16.10
CA VAL A 657 -9.19 -34.82 15.69
C VAL A 657 -9.50 -35.70 16.89
N ALA A 658 -8.55 -35.86 17.81
CA ALA A 658 -8.78 -36.61 19.05
C ALA A 658 -9.94 -36.03 19.88
N LEU A 659 -10.12 -34.70 19.87
CA LEU A 659 -11.25 -34.05 20.52
C LEU A 659 -12.58 -34.30 19.81
N HIS A 660 -12.58 -34.35 18.47
CA HIS A 660 -13.79 -34.65 17.69
C HIS A 660 -14.22 -36.12 17.79
N ASP A 661 -13.25 -37.04 17.80
CA ASP A 661 -13.50 -38.48 17.75
C ASP A 661 -13.70 -39.11 19.14
N ALA A 662 -13.37 -38.40 20.23
CA ALA A 662 -13.43 -38.93 21.59
C ALA A 662 -14.86 -39.22 22.05
N SER A 663 -15.20 -40.51 22.15
CA SER A 663 -16.52 -40.99 22.54
C SER A 663 -16.58 -41.50 23.98
N THR A 664 -15.45 -41.92 24.55
CA THR A 664 -15.33 -42.44 25.91
C THR A 664 -14.55 -41.50 26.84
N GLN A 665 -14.79 -41.58 28.15
CA GLN A 665 -14.06 -40.78 29.14
C GLN A 665 -12.54 -41.05 29.15
N ALA A 666 -12.09 -42.22 28.69
CA ALA A 666 -10.66 -42.53 28.55
C ALA A 666 -10.07 -41.80 27.33
N GLU A 667 -10.76 -41.83 26.19
CA GLU A 667 -10.39 -41.11 24.98
C GLU A 667 -10.38 -39.59 25.19
N GLN A 668 -11.38 -39.06 25.89
CA GLN A 668 -11.47 -37.64 26.24
C GLN A 668 -10.27 -37.18 27.08
N ARG A 669 -9.89 -37.95 28.11
CA ARG A 669 -8.71 -37.65 28.93
C ARG A 669 -7.41 -37.69 28.12
N ALA A 670 -7.29 -38.63 27.20
CA ALA A 670 -6.14 -38.69 26.29
C ALA A 670 -6.10 -37.48 25.34
N ALA A 671 -7.24 -37.07 24.79
CA ALA A 671 -7.36 -35.89 23.94
C ALA A 671 -7.00 -34.60 24.69
N PHE A 672 -7.47 -34.44 25.93
CA PHE A 672 -7.11 -33.31 26.81
C PHE A 672 -5.60 -33.27 27.10
N SER A 673 -4.99 -34.43 27.41
CA SER A 673 -3.55 -34.52 27.60
C SER A 673 -2.77 -34.16 26.34
N SER A 674 -3.28 -34.52 25.16
CA SER A 674 -2.65 -34.16 23.88
C SER A 674 -2.72 -32.65 23.62
N ALA A 675 -3.84 -32.01 23.94
CA ALA A 675 -3.98 -30.55 23.84
C ALA A 675 -3.08 -29.81 24.86
N ALA A 676 -2.97 -30.33 26.09
CA ALA A 676 -2.11 -29.77 27.13
C ALA A 676 -0.61 -29.82 26.77
N ALA A 677 -0.19 -30.78 25.94
CA ALA A 677 1.20 -30.94 25.51
C ALA A 677 1.65 -29.94 24.42
N LEU A 678 0.75 -29.10 23.90
CA LEU A 678 1.10 -28.03 22.95
C LEU A 678 1.95 -26.93 23.63
N PRO A 679 2.74 -26.16 22.87
CA PRO A 679 3.65 -25.14 23.43
C PRO A 679 2.89 -23.86 23.83
N TRP A 680 2.09 -23.94 24.89
CA TRP A 680 1.28 -22.82 25.41
C TRP A 680 2.11 -21.61 25.91
N ASN A 681 3.41 -21.79 26.11
CA ASN A 681 4.36 -20.70 26.40
C ASN A 681 4.83 -19.94 25.14
N ARG A 682 4.44 -20.38 23.94
CA ARG A 682 4.72 -19.73 22.66
C ARG A 682 3.40 -19.38 21.96
N PRO A 683 2.63 -18.40 22.46
CA PRO A 683 1.28 -18.12 21.97
C PRO A 683 1.26 -17.71 20.49
N ASN A 684 2.22 -16.90 20.04
CA ASN A 684 2.27 -16.46 18.64
C ASN A 684 2.52 -17.63 17.67
N LEU A 685 3.33 -18.63 18.06
CA LEU A 685 3.53 -19.84 17.26
C LEU A 685 2.23 -20.65 17.11
N LEU A 686 1.43 -20.75 18.17
CA LEU A 686 0.11 -21.39 18.08
C LEU A 686 -0.86 -20.57 17.21
N ARG A 687 -0.87 -19.25 17.36
CA ARG A 687 -1.73 -18.33 16.59
C ARG A 687 -1.34 -18.24 15.11
N ALA A 688 -0.09 -18.54 14.75
CA ALA A 688 0.36 -18.58 13.36
C ALA A 688 -0.17 -19.83 12.61
N HIS A 689 -0.46 -20.92 13.33
CA HIS A 689 -0.85 -22.19 12.72
C HIS A 689 -2.28 -22.63 12.99
N VAL A 690 -2.91 -22.16 14.08
CA VAL A 690 -4.24 -22.60 14.52
C VAL A 690 -5.21 -21.42 14.44
N LEU A 691 -6.27 -21.58 13.64
CA LEU A 691 -7.32 -20.57 13.51
C LEU A 691 -8.04 -20.32 14.86
N PRO A 692 -8.56 -19.09 15.11
CA PRO A 692 -9.09 -18.69 16.42
C PRO A 692 -10.12 -19.65 17.05
N HIS A 693 -11.06 -20.17 16.25
CA HIS A 693 -12.06 -21.12 16.73
C HIS A 693 -11.43 -22.44 17.22
N HIS A 694 -10.54 -23.02 16.42
CA HIS A 694 -9.83 -24.25 16.76
C HIS A 694 -8.84 -24.07 17.91
N LEU A 695 -8.22 -22.89 18.02
CA LEU A 695 -7.35 -22.57 19.13
C LEU A 695 -8.15 -22.45 20.44
N THR A 696 -9.37 -21.93 20.37
CA THR A 696 -10.32 -21.90 21.51
C THR A 696 -10.65 -23.32 21.97
N MET A 697 -10.96 -24.23 21.03
CA MET A 697 -11.20 -25.65 21.33
C MET A 697 -10.01 -26.31 22.04
N LEU A 698 -8.80 -26.12 21.49
CA LEU A 698 -7.58 -26.68 22.06
C LEU A 698 -7.24 -26.07 23.42
N ALA A 699 -7.48 -24.78 23.62
CA ALA A 699 -7.22 -24.11 24.89
C ALA A 699 -8.13 -24.64 26.00
N LEU A 700 -9.43 -24.80 25.72
CA LEU A 700 -10.37 -25.40 26.66
C LEU A 700 -9.96 -26.83 27.04
N ALA A 701 -9.65 -27.66 26.04
CA ALA A 701 -9.17 -29.02 26.25
C ALA A 701 -7.86 -29.08 27.03
N ALA A 702 -6.94 -28.15 26.78
CA ALA A 702 -5.66 -28.07 27.48
C ALA A 702 -5.83 -27.66 28.95
N ILE A 703 -6.77 -26.77 29.26
CA ILE A 703 -7.13 -26.39 30.64
C ILE A 703 -7.66 -27.63 31.40
N GLU A 704 -8.59 -28.37 30.81
CA GLU A 704 -9.10 -29.64 31.37
C GLU A 704 -7.99 -30.69 31.50
N GLY A 705 -6.99 -30.65 30.61
CA GLY A 705 -5.77 -31.47 30.66
C GLY A 705 -4.72 -31.01 31.67
N GLY A 706 -4.96 -29.91 32.41
CA GLY A 706 -4.07 -29.40 33.46
C GLY A 706 -3.06 -28.34 33.02
N SER A 707 -3.15 -27.79 31.81
CA SER A 707 -2.29 -26.70 31.34
C SER A 707 -2.85 -25.33 31.74
N SER A 708 -2.31 -24.74 32.81
CA SER A 708 -2.71 -23.39 33.25
C SER A 708 -2.28 -22.28 32.29
N ALA A 709 -1.19 -22.49 31.54
CA ALA A 709 -0.72 -21.56 30.51
C ALA A 709 -1.71 -21.40 29.35
N ALA A 710 -2.57 -22.39 29.10
CA ALA A 710 -3.60 -22.29 28.05
C ALA A 710 -4.69 -21.26 28.39
N ALA A 711 -4.91 -20.96 29.67
CA ALA A 711 -5.89 -19.98 30.11
C ALA A 711 -5.53 -18.56 29.64
N SER A 712 -4.25 -18.15 29.75
CA SER A 712 -3.82 -16.83 29.27
C SER A 712 -3.92 -16.70 27.75
N VAL A 713 -3.68 -17.79 27.01
CA VAL A 713 -3.88 -17.80 25.56
C VAL A 713 -5.36 -17.65 25.22
N LEU A 714 -6.26 -18.37 25.89
CA LEU A 714 -7.72 -18.26 25.68
C LEU A 714 -8.26 -16.82 25.84
N GLU A 715 -7.67 -16.04 26.75
CA GLU A 715 -8.05 -14.64 26.99
C GLU A 715 -7.72 -13.72 25.79
N VAL A 716 -6.66 -14.01 25.04
CA VAL A 716 -6.18 -13.15 23.94
C VAL A 716 -6.59 -13.62 22.54
N ILE A 717 -7.40 -14.69 22.43
CA ILE A 717 -7.92 -15.15 21.14
C ILE A 717 -8.97 -14.16 20.62
N PRO A 718 -8.84 -13.66 19.38
CA PRO A 718 -9.86 -12.80 18.78
C PRO A 718 -11.22 -13.49 18.67
N GLY A 719 -12.31 -12.74 18.92
CA GLY A 719 -13.67 -13.27 18.83
C GLY A 719 -14.00 -14.35 19.87
N ARG A 720 -13.29 -14.37 21.01
CA ARG A 720 -13.41 -15.39 22.08
C ARG A 720 -14.85 -15.79 22.40
N VAL A 721 -15.75 -14.83 22.59
CA VAL A 721 -17.14 -15.12 23.01
C VAL A 721 -17.88 -15.91 21.93
N ASP A 722 -17.75 -15.52 20.66
CA ASP A 722 -18.40 -16.23 19.56
C ASP A 722 -17.79 -17.61 19.34
N ASN A 723 -16.47 -17.74 19.52
CA ASN A 723 -15.79 -19.03 19.48
C ASN A 723 -16.28 -19.96 20.61
N LEU A 724 -16.40 -19.44 21.85
CA LEU A 724 -16.94 -20.20 22.97
C LEU A 724 -18.39 -20.64 22.71
N ARG A 725 -19.25 -19.74 22.21
CA ARG A 725 -20.63 -20.06 21.82
C ARG A 725 -20.68 -21.18 20.81
N ARG A 726 -19.82 -21.13 19.79
CA ARG A 726 -19.74 -22.18 18.77
C ARG A 726 -19.33 -23.52 19.37
N VAL A 727 -18.33 -23.57 20.26
CA VAL A 727 -17.93 -24.80 20.94
C VAL A 727 -19.04 -25.34 21.84
N ALA A 728 -19.69 -24.49 22.63
CA ALA A 728 -20.78 -24.90 23.52
C ALA A 728 -22.02 -25.39 22.77
N SER A 729 -22.24 -24.91 21.54
CA SER A 729 -23.38 -25.30 20.70
C SER A 729 -23.27 -26.72 20.12
N ASP A 730 -22.07 -27.33 20.12
CA ASP A 730 -21.88 -28.70 19.66
C ASP A 730 -21.70 -29.67 20.85
N PRO A 731 -22.76 -30.36 21.30
CA PRO A 731 -22.71 -31.24 22.48
C PRO A 731 -21.86 -32.49 22.26
N ARG A 732 -21.41 -32.76 21.03
CA ARG A 732 -20.51 -33.89 20.72
C ARG A 732 -19.08 -33.59 21.20
N LEU A 733 -18.73 -32.32 21.36
CA LEU A 733 -17.39 -31.92 21.79
C LEU A 733 -17.20 -32.15 23.30
N PRO A 734 -16.12 -32.82 23.75
CA PRO A 734 -15.89 -33.11 25.18
C PRO A 734 -15.82 -31.87 26.08
N MET A 735 -15.41 -30.73 25.51
CA MET A 735 -15.28 -29.44 26.18
C MET A 735 -16.51 -28.54 26.01
N ALA A 736 -17.61 -29.01 25.41
CA ALA A 736 -18.83 -28.21 25.24
C ALA A 736 -19.40 -27.75 26.58
N THR A 737 -19.39 -28.62 27.60
CA THR A 737 -19.83 -28.26 28.96
C THR A 737 -18.90 -27.25 29.61
N ALA A 738 -17.58 -27.36 29.41
CA ALA A 738 -16.63 -26.38 29.92
C ALA A 738 -16.80 -25.02 29.22
N ALA A 739 -17.03 -25.01 27.90
CA ALA A 739 -17.36 -23.83 27.14
C ALA A 739 -18.69 -23.22 27.60
N ALA A 740 -19.73 -24.04 27.81
CA ALA A 740 -21.02 -23.61 28.35
C ALA A 740 -20.90 -23.07 29.77
N ALA A 741 -20.11 -23.70 30.65
CA ALA A 741 -19.87 -23.21 32.01
C ALA A 741 -19.10 -21.89 32.01
N LEU A 742 -18.16 -21.71 31.09
CA LEU A 742 -17.54 -20.41 30.85
C LEU A 742 -18.56 -19.43 30.28
N LEU A 743 -19.47 -19.83 29.38
CA LEU A 743 -20.56 -18.99 28.82
C LEU A 743 -21.70 -18.67 29.77
N ASP A 744 -21.95 -19.50 30.78
CA ASP A 744 -22.92 -19.32 31.87
C ASP A 744 -22.28 -18.53 33.03
N GLY A 745 -20.94 -18.67 33.14
CA GLY A 745 -20.09 -17.77 33.89
C GLY A 745 -20.00 -16.39 33.24
N LEU A 746 -20.03 -16.36 31.89
CA LEU A 746 -20.39 -15.21 31.09
C LEU A 746 -21.90 -15.01 31.25
N VAL A 747 -22.36 -13.77 31.23
CA VAL A 747 -23.75 -13.51 31.58
C VAL A 747 -24.60 -13.61 30.31
N ALA A 748 -25.90 -13.95 30.40
CA ALA A 748 -26.79 -13.96 29.24
C ALA A 748 -27.12 -12.54 28.78
N PRO A 749 -27.13 -12.24 27.46
CA PRO A 749 -27.51 -10.93 26.98
C PRO A 749 -28.97 -10.60 27.32
N PRO A 750 -29.29 -9.36 27.73
CA PRO A 750 -30.66 -8.96 27.99
C PRO A 750 -31.52 -9.03 26.72
N PRO A 751 -32.84 -9.29 26.84
CA PRO A 751 -33.76 -9.44 25.70
C PRO A 751 -34.13 -8.11 25.03
N PHE A 752 -33.35 -7.06 25.27
CA PHE A 752 -33.56 -5.70 24.78
C PHE A 752 -32.23 -5.11 24.32
N THR A 753 -32.33 -4.14 23.42
CA THR A 753 -31.19 -3.32 23.01
C THR A 753 -31.05 -2.13 23.95
N LEU A 754 -29.83 -1.80 24.34
CA LEU A 754 -29.54 -0.55 25.04
C LEU A 754 -28.74 0.39 24.15
N ARG A 755 -29.19 1.64 24.13
CA ARG A 755 -28.48 2.74 23.51
C ARG A 755 -28.31 3.85 24.53
N ALA A 756 -27.08 4.28 24.72
CA ALA A 756 -26.76 5.43 25.55
C ALA A 756 -26.66 6.68 24.67
N HIS A 757 -27.34 7.73 25.07
CA HIS A 757 -27.18 9.06 24.52
C HIS A 757 -26.25 9.84 25.44
N LEU A 758 -25.03 10.06 24.99
CA LEU A 758 -23.98 10.76 25.73
C LEU A 758 -23.68 12.14 25.12
N LEU A 759 -24.09 12.39 23.87
CA LEU A 759 -23.97 13.71 23.23
C LEU A 759 -25.20 14.56 23.59
N GLY A 760 -24.99 15.53 24.49
CA GLY A 760 -26.05 16.30 25.14
C GLY A 760 -26.41 15.76 26.52
N PRO A 761 -27.63 16.04 27.01
CA PRO A 761 -28.12 15.47 28.26
C PRO A 761 -28.10 13.94 28.20
N MET A 762 -27.58 13.30 29.25
CA MET A 762 -27.42 11.86 29.26
C MET A 762 -28.78 11.14 29.33
N GLU A 763 -29.08 10.35 28.31
CA GLU A 763 -30.29 9.51 28.25
C GLU A 763 -29.91 8.04 28.04
N LEU A 764 -30.77 7.15 28.53
CA LEU A 764 -30.67 5.72 28.31
C LEU A 764 -31.93 5.27 27.61
N LEU A 765 -31.78 4.57 26.49
CA LEU A 765 -32.88 4.03 25.71
C LEU A 765 -32.83 2.51 25.77
N ARG A 766 -34.00 1.91 26.01
CA ARG A 766 -34.26 0.48 25.94
C ARG A 766 -35.23 0.23 24.81
N ASP A 767 -34.79 -0.50 23.78
CA ASP A 767 -35.55 -0.73 22.53
C ASP A 767 -36.07 0.57 21.90
N GLY A 768 -35.23 1.61 21.91
CA GLY A 768 -35.58 2.93 21.40
C GLY A 768 -36.49 3.78 22.31
N VAL A 769 -36.92 3.26 23.47
CA VAL A 769 -37.75 3.99 24.44
C VAL A 769 -36.90 4.48 25.61
N ALA A 770 -37.03 5.76 25.97
CA ALA A 770 -36.29 6.34 27.09
C ALA A 770 -36.61 5.64 28.43
N VAL A 771 -35.59 5.33 29.22
CA VAL A 771 -35.70 4.73 30.55
C VAL A 771 -36.11 5.82 31.55
N VAL A 772 -37.28 5.65 32.19
CA VAL A 772 -37.90 6.61 33.13
C VAL A 772 -37.66 6.22 34.60
N ASP A 773 -36.48 5.69 34.92
CA ASP A 773 -36.16 5.21 36.27
C ASP A 773 -35.80 6.38 37.21
N ASP A 774 -36.46 6.45 38.38
CA ASP A 774 -36.26 7.54 39.36
C ASP A 774 -34.80 7.60 39.86
N ASP A 775 -34.14 6.46 40.07
CA ASP A 775 -32.76 6.39 40.53
C ASP A 775 -31.78 6.77 39.40
N TRP A 776 -32.10 6.47 38.14
CA TRP A 776 -31.33 6.94 36.98
C TRP A 776 -31.30 8.48 36.89
N HIS A 777 -32.46 9.13 37.04
CA HIS A 777 -32.55 10.58 36.94
C HIS A 777 -31.96 11.30 38.16
N ARG A 778 -32.16 10.78 39.37
CA ARG A 778 -31.75 11.45 40.62
C ARG A 778 -30.30 11.19 41.03
N ARG A 779 -29.72 10.03 40.71
CA ARG A 779 -28.37 9.66 41.20
C ARG A 779 -27.29 10.00 40.17
N LEU A 780 -26.62 11.14 40.38
CA LEU A 780 -25.51 11.58 39.52
C LEU A 780 -24.39 10.54 39.41
N MET A 781 -23.95 9.95 40.52
CA MET A 781 -22.84 8.97 40.53
C MET A 781 -23.13 7.69 39.74
N VAL A 782 -24.39 7.28 39.64
CA VAL A 782 -24.79 6.14 38.80
C VAL A 782 -24.57 6.45 37.32
N ARG A 783 -24.99 7.66 36.88
CA ARG A 783 -24.79 8.15 35.52
C ARG A 783 -23.31 8.38 35.20
N SER A 784 -22.56 8.99 36.12
CA SER A 784 -21.12 9.21 35.98
C SER A 784 -20.34 7.89 35.87
N LEU A 785 -20.67 6.88 36.67
CA LEU A 785 -20.07 5.56 36.58
C LEU A 785 -20.33 4.91 35.22
N PHE A 786 -21.58 4.95 34.74
CA PHE A 786 -21.91 4.34 33.45
C PHE A 786 -21.23 5.03 32.28
N ALA A 787 -21.20 6.36 32.27
CA ALA A 787 -20.51 7.13 31.25
C ALA A 787 -19.01 6.83 31.21
N LEU A 788 -18.35 6.77 32.38
CA LEU A 788 -16.94 6.44 32.51
C LEU A 788 -16.64 5.04 31.97
N LEU A 789 -17.50 4.06 32.26
CA LEU A 789 -17.34 2.71 31.76
C LEU A 789 -17.63 2.59 30.26
N LEU A 790 -18.53 3.40 29.69
CA LEU A 790 -18.74 3.46 28.24
C LEU A 790 -17.54 4.08 27.51
N GLU A 791 -16.87 5.06 28.11
CA GLU A 791 -15.66 5.67 27.55
C GLU A 791 -14.48 4.70 27.56
N ARG A 792 -14.27 3.97 28.65
CA ARG A 792 -13.06 3.13 28.83
C ARG A 792 -13.27 1.65 28.52
N ARG A 793 -14.52 1.19 28.43
CA ARG A 793 -14.97 -0.21 28.31
C ARG A 793 -14.52 -1.15 29.43
N ARG A 794 -13.33 -0.97 30.00
CA ARG A 794 -12.73 -1.72 31.11
C ARG A 794 -11.92 -0.78 32.00
N LEU A 795 -12.16 -0.80 33.31
CA LEU A 795 -11.45 0.02 34.30
C LEU A 795 -11.25 -0.75 35.61
N ALA A 796 -10.12 -0.55 36.29
CA ALA A 796 -9.92 -1.09 37.63
C ALA A 796 -10.75 -0.34 38.68
N ARG A 797 -11.13 -1.00 39.78
CA ARG A 797 -11.96 -0.39 40.84
C ARG A 797 -11.26 0.79 41.51
N HIS A 798 -9.95 0.70 41.71
CA HIS A 798 -9.18 1.81 42.27
C HIS A 798 -9.21 3.04 41.35
N GLU A 799 -9.04 2.86 40.03
CA GLU A 799 -9.16 3.95 39.06
C GLU A 799 -10.56 4.57 39.05
N VAL A 800 -11.62 3.74 39.12
CA VAL A 800 -13.00 4.24 39.24
C VAL A 800 -13.19 5.05 40.51
N ILE A 801 -12.60 4.62 41.63
CA ILE A 801 -12.65 5.34 42.90
C ILE A 801 -11.92 6.68 42.80
N GLU A 802 -10.69 6.69 42.29
CA GLU A 802 -9.88 7.89 42.10
C GLU A 802 -10.59 8.92 41.21
N LEU A 803 -11.29 8.47 40.16
CA LEU A 803 -11.95 9.35 39.21
C LEU A 803 -13.33 9.87 39.66
N LEU A 804 -14.09 9.10 40.44
CA LEU A 804 -15.45 9.47 40.87
C LEU A 804 -15.53 10.02 42.30
N TRP A 805 -14.59 9.64 43.17
CA TRP A 805 -14.51 10.07 44.57
C TRP A 805 -13.07 10.48 44.96
N PRO A 806 -12.46 11.47 44.29
CA PRO A 806 -11.07 11.88 44.53
C PRO A 806 -10.81 12.39 45.95
N ASP A 807 -11.82 12.94 46.62
CA ASP A 807 -11.71 13.57 47.95
C ASP A 807 -12.06 12.62 49.12
N HIS A 808 -12.09 11.29 48.91
CA HIS A 808 -12.36 10.33 49.98
C HIS A 808 -11.07 9.85 50.65
N ASP A 809 -10.83 10.30 51.88
CA ASP A 809 -9.69 9.88 52.71
C ASP A 809 -9.82 8.45 53.28
N ASP A 810 -11.00 7.81 53.15
CA ASP A 810 -11.31 6.47 53.66
C ASP A 810 -11.66 5.52 52.50
N GLU A 811 -10.68 4.68 52.16
CA GLU A 811 -10.75 3.70 51.06
C GLU A 811 -11.89 2.67 51.25
N ALA A 812 -12.15 2.24 52.49
CA ALA A 812 -13.20 1.26 52.77
C ALA A 812 -14.59 1.85 52.52
N LYS A 813 -14.77 3.14 52.83
CA LYS A 813 -16.01 3.88 52.56
C LYS A 813 -16.21 4.15 51.07
N ALA A 814 -15.14 4.50 50.34
CA ALA A 814 -15.20 4.69 48.89
C ALA A 814 -15.58 3.39 48.16
N LEU A 815 -15.02 2.25 48.58
CA LEU A 815 -15.36 0.94 48.04
C LEU A 815 -16.84 0.55 48.31
N ALA A 816 -17.36 0.90 49.50
CA ALA A 816 -18.78 0.69 49.83
C ALA A 816 -19.72 1.55 48.95
N ASN A 817 -19.33 2.81 48.68
CA ASN A 817 -20.05 3.70 47.76
C ASN A 817 -20.03 3.17 46.33
N LEU A 818 -18.88 2.69 45.84
CA LEU A 818 -18.76 2.05 44.53
C LEU A 818 -19.67 0.82 44.42
N ARG A 819 -19.65 -0.08 45.41
CA ARG A 819 -20.53 -1.26 45.42
C ARG A 819 -22.01 -0.90 45.33
N THR A 820 -22.43 0.11 46.09
CA THR A 820 -23.83 0.56 46.10
C THR A 820 -24.23 1.21 44.78
N THR A 821 -23.34 2.04 44.21
CA THR A 821 -23.55 2.73 42.92
C THR A 821 -23.60 1.74 41.77
N LEU A 822 -22.66 0.79 41.73
CA LEU A 822 -22.62 -0.29 40.74
C LEU A 822 -23.86 -1.19 40.81
N SER A 823 -24.27 -1.58 42.02
CA SER A 823 -25.48 -2.39 42.21
C SER A 823 -26.73 -1.68 41.71
N THR A 824 -26.83 -0.36 41.95
CA THR A 824 -27.94 0.47 41.46
C THR A 824 -27.90 0.57 39.93
N LEU A 825 -26.73 0.82 39.34
CA LEU A 825 -26.55 0.89 37.89
C LEU A 825 -26.99 -0.42 37.22
N GLN A 826 -26.54 -1.56 37.74
CA GLN A 826 -26.89 -2.88 37.20
C GLN A 826 -28.39 -3.17 37.29
N GLN A 827 -29.09 -2.67 38.31
CA GLN A 827 -30.56 -2.79 38.41
C GLN A 827 -31.28 -1.91 37.39
N ILE A 828 -30.79 -0.70 37.15
CA ILE A 828 -31.37 0.22 36.16
C ILE A 828 -31.19 -0.31 34.73
N LEU A 829 -29.98 -0.79 34.41
CA LEU A 829 -29.67 -1.33 33.09
C LEU A 829 -30.45 -2.63 32.84
N GLU A 830 -30.52 -3.50 33.85
CA GLU A 830 -31.12 -4.84 33.77
C GLU A 830 -32.24 -5.03 34.81
N PRO A 831 -33.40 -4.35 34.66
CA PRO A 831 -34.46 -4.36 35.69
C PRO A 831 -35.16 -5.70 35.83
N GLN A 832 -35.11 -6.53 34.79
CA GLN A 832 -35.67 -7.88 34.78
C GLN A 832 -34.69 -8.93 35.33
N ARG A 833 -33.45 -8.54 35.66
CA ARG A 833 -32.43 -9.45 36.19
C ARG A 833 -32.84 -9.93 37.59
N PRO A 834 -32.91 -11.25 37.83
CA PRO A 834 -33.08 -11.80 39.17
C PRO A 834 -31.96 -11.31 40.10
N ARG A 835 -32.27 -11.03 41.38
CA ARG A 835 -31.30 -10.44 42.33
C ARG A 835 -30.03 -11.28 42.51
N ASP A 836 -30.13 -12.59 42.31
CA ASP A 836 -29.05 -13.55 42.53
C ASP A 836 -28.25 -13.86 41.24
N ALA A 837 -28.70 -13.34 40.08
CA ALA A 837 -28.04 -13.55 38.80
C ALA A 837 -26.91 -12.52 38.59
N LYS A 838 -25.82 -12.91 37.92
CA LYS A 838 -24.75 -11.97 37.55
C LYS A 838 -25.25 -10.94 36.51
N PRO A 839 -24.72 -9.71 36.51
CA PRO A 839 -25.06 -8.64 35.55
C PRO A 839 -24.31 -8.80 34.23
N PHE A 840 -24.97 -8.58 33.08
CA PHE A 840 -24.40 -8.78 31.74
C PHE A 840 -23.75 -7.52 31.18
N LEU A 841 -24.46 -6.41 31.30
CA LEU A 841 -24.08 -5.20 30.58
C LEU A 841 -22.92 -4.49 31.25
N VAL A 842 -22.82 -4.62 32.57
CA VAL A 842 -21.73 -4.09 33.40
C VAL A 842 -21.28 -5.17 34.37
N VAL A 843 -20.18 -5.86 34.04
CA VAL A 843 -19.64 -6.98 34.80
C VAL A 843 -18.51 -6.52 35.72
N ALA A 844 -18.41 -7.13 36.90
CA ALA A 844 -17.24 -6.98 37.76
C ALA A 844 -16.34 -8.23 37.64
N GLU A 845 -15.19 -8.08 36.98
CA GLU A 845 -14.19 -9.13 36.76
C GLU A 845 -12.99 -8.91 37.67
N HIS A 846 -12.83 -9.73 38.72
CA HIS A 846 -11.79 -9.53 39.74
C HIS A 846 -11.82 -8.12 40.32
N ASP A 847 -10.82 -7.29 40.02
CA ASP A 847 -10.71 -5.88 40.41
C ASP A 847 -11.10 -4.89 39.29
N HIS A 848 -11.68 -5.36 38.18
CA HIS A 848 -12.08 -4.51 37.07
C HIS A 848 -13.59 -4.49 36.88
N LEU A 849 -14.10 -3.39 36.34
CA LEU A 849 -15.45 -3.21 35.85
C LEU A 849 -15.40 -3.14 34.33
N VAL A 850 -16.26 -3.91 33.65
CA VAL A 850 -16.27 -4.05 32.19
C VAL A 850 -17.68 -3.80 31.65
N VAL A 851 -17.81 -3.00 30.60
CA VAL A 851 -19.06 -2.83 29.83
C VAL A 851 -19.04 -3.70 28.59
N HIS A 852 -20.15 -4.39 28.35
CA HIS A 852 -20.31 -5.24 27.17
C HIS A 852 -20.54 -4.44 25.88
N ASP A 853 -19.99 -4.89 24.76
CA ASP A 853 -20.04 -4.20 23.45
C ASP A 853 -21.45 -4.05 22.86
N SER A 854 -22.43 -4.82 23.36
CA SER A 854 -23.84 -4.67 22.98
C SER A 854 -24.43 -3.33 23.40
N VAL A 855 -23.83 -2.64 24.37
CA VAL A 855 -24.24 -1.28 24.72
C VAL A 855 -23.57 -0.30 23.77
N ARG A 856 -24.38 0.24 22.85
CA ARG A 856 -23.94 1.27 21.90
C ARG A 856 -24.17 2.65 22.48
N SER A 857 -23.29 3.58 22.11
CA SER A 857 -23.49 5.00 22.39
C SER A 857 -23.52 5.82 21.11
N ASP A 858 -24.24 6.94 21.14
CA ASP A 858 -24.17 7.93 20.06
C ASP A 858 -22.78 8.56 19.91
N ALA A 859 -21.98 8.62 20.98
CA ALA A 859 -20.59 9.05 20.92
C ALA A 859 -19.69 8.07 20.12
N GLU A 860 -19.86 6.76 20.33
CA GLU A 860 -19.17 5.72 19.55
C GLU A 860 -19.61 5.74 18.08
N GLU A 861 -20.92 5.84 17.83
CA GLU A 861 -21.45 5.92 16.46
C GLU A 861 -21.03 7.21 15.75
N PHE A 862 -20.94 8.31 16.49
CA PHE A 862 -20.39 9.57 16.01
C PHE A 862 -18.92 9.39 15.60
N ASP A 863 -18.07 8.78 16.43
CA ASP A 863 -16.66 8.51 16.08
C ASP A 863 -16.53 7.67 14.80
N VAL A 864 -17.32 6.60 14.67
CA VAL A 864 -17.31 5.73 13.47
C VAL A 864 -17.79 6.48 12.23
N THR A 865 -18.89 7.24 12.36
CA THR A 865 -19.46 7.99 11.22
C THR A 865 -18.53 9.14 10.81
N MET A 866 -17.87 9.79 11.77
CA MET A 866 -16.86 10.81 11.53
C MET A 866 -15.63 10.22 10.82
N ALA A 867 -15.16 9.04 11.23
CA ALA A 867 -14.05 8.37 10.55
C ALA A 867 -14.40 8.02 9.09
N ALA A 868 -15.62 7.55 8.83
CA ALA A 868 -16.09 7.29 7.48
C ALA A 868 -16.24 8.59 6.65
N ALA A 869 -16.77 9.66 7.25
CA ALA A 869 -16.87 10.97 6.59
C ALA A 869 -15.48 11.50 6.21
N LEU A 870 -14.51 11.43 7.12
CA LEU A 870 -13.12 11.82 6.86
C LEU A 870 -12.47 10.95 5.79
N ALA A 871 -12.76 9.66 5.74
CA ALA A 871 -12.26 8.76 4.70
C ALA A 871 -12.83 9.12 3.31
N ASP A 872 -14.15 9.35 3.21
CA ASP A 872 -14.79 9.79 1.96
C ASP A 872 -14.29 11.19 1.52
N ASP A 873 -14.06 12.11 2.47
CA ASP A 873 -13.48 13.44 2.21
C ASP A 873 -12.03 13.34 1.71
N THR A 874 -11.22 12.50 2.35
CA THR A 874 -9.83 12.22 1.92
C THR A 874 -9.78 11.52 0.56
N ALA A 875 -10.80 10.70 0.24
CA ALA A 875 -10.94 10.03 -1.05
C ALA A 875 -11.49 10.93 -2.16
N GLY A 876 -11.78 12.21 -1.88
CA GLY A 876 -12.28 13.16 -2.89
C GLY A 876 -13.71 12.87 -3.34
N MET A 877 -14.57 12.37 -2.44
CA MET A 877 -15.98 12.07 -2.71
C MET A 877 -16.91 13.03 -1.95
N PRO A 878 -17.00 14.31 -2.36
CA PRO A 878 -17.59 15.39 -1.56
C PRO A 878 -19.09 15.21 -1.32
N ALA A 879 -19.84 14.67 -2.28
CA ALA A 879 -21.27 14.38 -2.10
C ALA A 879 -21.51 13.32 -1.01
N ARG A 880 -20.68 12.27 -0.98
CA ARG A 880 -20.77 11.20 0.04
C ARG A 880 -20.29 11.68 1.40
N ALA A 881 -19.18 12.42 1.42
CA ALA A 881 -18.63 13.04 2.62
C ALA A 881 -19.67 13.98 3.27
N LEU A 882 -20.29 14.86 2.48
CA LEU A 882 -21.34 15.77 2.95
C LEU A 882 -22.52 15.01 3.57
N ALA A 883 -23.00 13.95 2.91
CA ALA A 883 -24.08 13.11 3.45
C ALA A 883 -23.67 12.41 4.77
N ALA A 884 -22.41 11.96 4.88
CA ALA A 884 -21.89 11.34 6.09
C ALA A 884 -21.73 12.35 7.25
N TYR A 885 -21.22 13.56 6.98
CA TYR A 885 -21.13 14.63 7.96
C TYR A 885 -22.50 15.05 8.50
N HIS A 886 -23.52 15.17 7.64
CA HIS A 886 -24.88 15.43 8.10
C HIS A 886 -25.43 14.35 9.04
N ARG A 887 -25.16 13.06 8.74
CA ARG A 887 -25.53 11.96 9.65
C ARG A 887 -24.80 12.04 10.99
N ALA A 888 -23.49 12.33 10.97
CA ALA A 888 -22.71 12.50 12.20
C ALA A 888 -23.23 13.68 13.05
N LEU A 889 -23.48 14.84 12.43
CA LEU A 889 -24.02 16.02 13.11
C LEU A 889 -25.43 15.78 13.68
N ALA A 890 -26.26 14.96 13.04
CA ALA A 890 -27.57 14.59 13.57
C ALA A 890 -27.49 13.80 14.89
N LEU A 891 -26.38 13.09 15.15
CA LEU A 891 -26.13 12.42 16.42
C LEU A 891 -25.68 13.40 17.52
N TYR A 892 -25.07 14.53 17.15
CA TYR A 892 -24.52 15.50 18.08
C TYR A 892 -25.58 16.51 18.58
N ARG A 893 -26.27 16.17 19.67
CA ARG A 893 -27.31 17.05 20.26
C ARG A 893 -26.78 18.05 21.30
N GLY A 894 -25.51 17.96 21.67
CA GLY A 894 -24.86 18.85 22.64
C GLY A 894 -23.53 18.27 23.16
N ASP A 895 -22.90 19.00 24.08
CA ASP A 895 -21.62 18.60 24.67
C ASP A 895 -21.71 17.21 25.32
N TYR A 896 -20.63 16.43 25.21
CA TYR A 896 -20.51 15.12 25.83
C TYR A 896 -20.78 15.20 27.35
N LEU A 897 -21.77 14.43 27.81
CA LEU A 897 -22.27 14.40 29.19
C LEU A 897 -22.69 15.78 29.69
N ALA A 898 -23.52 16.50 28.93
CA ALA A 898 -24.01 17.81 29.33
C ALA A 898 -24.72 17.75 30.70
N GLY A 899 -24.29 18.60 31.63
CA GLY A 899 -24.80 18.63 33.01
C GLY A 899 -24.09 17.70 34.00
N ILE A 900 -23.09 16.91 33.56
CA ILE A 900 -22.20 16.15 34.45
C ILE A 900 -20.83 16.82 34.45
N ASP A 901 -20.43 17.37 35.60
CA ASP A 901 -19.08 17.92 35.79
C ASP A 901 -18.15 16.80 36.26
N ALA A 902 -17.24 16.36 35.38
CA ALA A 902 -16.34 15.24 35.61
C ALA A 902 -14.98 15.55 34.97
N ALA A 903 -13.93 15.62 35.81
CA ALA A 903 -12.59 16.01 35.37
C ALA A 903 -12.02 15.07 34.28
N TRP A 904 -12.31 13.77 34.37
CA TRP A 904 -11.86 12.77 33.38
C TRP A 904 -12.51 12.95 32.00
N ALA A 905 -13.71 13.53 31.92
CA ALA A 905 -14.44 13.68 30.67
C ALA A 905 -14.03 14.93 29.88
N VAL A 906 -13.21 15.82 30.45
CA VAL A 906 -12.87 17.12 29.87
C VAL A 906 -12.23 16.97 28.49
N PHE A 907 -11.23 16.11 28.35
CA PHE A 907 -10.54 15.91 27.07
C PHE A 907 -11.45 15.25 26.02
N THR A 908 -12.25 14.26 26.41
CA THR A 908 -13.21 13.60 25.51
C THR A 908 -14.28 14.57 25.03
N ARG A 909 -14.82 15.40 25.95
CA ARG A 909 -15.76 16.47 25.62
C ARG A 909 -15.15 17.49 24.65
N LEU A 910 -13.92 17.95 24.92
CA LEU A 910 -13.21 18.87 24.02
C LEU A 910 -12.96 18.24 22.64
N ARG A 911 -12.54 16.97 22.59
CA ARG A 911 -12.30 16.24 21.34
C ARG A 911 -13.58 16.12 20.51
N LEU A 912 -14.66 15.61 21.09
CA LEU A 912 -15.93 15.40 20.38
C LEU A 912 -16.57 16.73 19.95
N ARG A 913 -16.49 17.76 20.81
CA ARG A 913 -16.91 19.11 20.44
C ARG A 913 -16.08 19.66 19.29
N SER A 914 -14.75 19.50 19.33
CA SER A 914 -13.87 19.92 18.24
C SER A 914 -14.22 19.20 16.93
N LEU A 915 -14.43 17.89 16.96
CA LEU A 915 -14.87 17.12 15.79
C LEU A 915 -16.22 17.61 15.25
N ALA A 916 -17.21 17.85 16.11
CA ALA A 916 -18.53 18.33 15.69
C ALA A 916 -18.46 19.76 15.11
N VAL A 917 -17.68 20.65 15.72
CA VAL A 917 -17.44 22.01 15.20
C VAL A 917 -16.74 21.94 13.84
N ASN A 918 -15.67 21.15 13.72
CA ASN A 918 -14.95 20.97 12.46
C ASN A 918 -15.85 20.37 11.38
N ALA A 919 -16.68 19.39 11.72
CA ALA A 919 -17.68 18.82 10.79
C ALA A 919 -18.70 19.86 10.34
N ALA A 920 -19.21 20.70 11.24
CA ALA A 920 -20.15 21.77 10.91
C ALA A 920 -19.50 22.83 10.00
N CYS A 921 -18.26 23.24 10.31
CA CYS A 921 -17.47 24.11 9.44
C CYS A 921 -17.30 23.47 8.06
N ARG A 922 -16.89 22.19 8.02
CA ARG A 922 -16.67 21.45 6.79
C ARG A 922 -17.92 21.33 5.92
N VAL A 923 -19.07 21.06 6.54
CA VAL A 923 -20.38 21.06 5.86
C VAL A 923 -20.66 22.44 5.26
N ALA A 924 -20.45 23.52 6.02
CA ALA A 924 -20.66 24.87 5.52
C ALA A 924 -19.75 25.20 4.32
N GLU A 925 -18.48 24.80 4.34
CA GLU A 925 -17.54 24.97 3.23
C GLU A 925 -18.01 24.24 1.96
N LEU A 926 -18.40 22.97 2.09
CA LEU A 926 -18.88 22.17 0.96
C LEU A 926 -20.22 22.69 0.41
N VAL A 927 -21.13 23.16 1.26
CA VAL A 927 -22.42 23.73 0.83
C VAL A 927 -22.23 25.09 0.15
N ALA A 928 -21.37 25.96 0.72
CA ALA A 928 -21.05 27.26 0.12
C ALA A 928 -20.42 27.10 -1.28
N ALA A 929 -19.54 26.11 -1.44
CA ALA A 929 -18.95 25.77 -2.75
C ALA A 929 -20.00 25.32 -3.79
N ARG A 930 -21.18 24.84 -3.39
CA ARG A 930 -22.29 24.55 -4.31
C ARG A 930 -23.10 25.77 -4.72
N GLY A 931 -22.88 26.93 -4.10
CA GLY A 931 -23.68 28.13 -4.33
C GLY A 931 -25.06 28.09 -3.65
N GLU A 932 -25.23 27.23 -2.63
CA GLU A 932 -26.40 27.20 -1.77
C GLU A 932 -26.20 28.20 -0.60
N PRO A 933 -27.20 29.04 -0.27
CA PRO A 933 -27.06 30.13 0.71
C PRO A 933 -27.06 29.69 2.18
#